data_AF-A0A8H8U0P3-F1
#
_entry.id   AF-A0A8H8U0P3-F1
#
_cell.length_a   1.000
_cell.length_b   1.000
_cell.length_c   1.000
_cell.angle_alpha   90.00
_cell.angle_beta   90.00
_cell.angle_gamma   90.00
#
_symmetry.space_group_name_H-M   'P 1'
#
loop_
_entity.id
_entity.type
_entity.pdbx_description
1 polymer ?
#
loop_
_entity_poly.entity_id
_entity_poly.type
_entity_poly.pdbx_seq_one_letter_code
_entity_poly.pdbx_strand_id
1 'polypeptide(L)'
;MADLKHLESLSYTDSQIRDQVGQLFIVGFHGLVPSKDIIKLIQDYKVGAVVLFQRNVESASQLLELTRSLQKIAREAGYSRDLFIAIDQENGLVTRIKAPIAAQFPGPMALGATKDASNAYEIAYATAEMLKSFGINMNYAPIADINSEPKNPVIGVRSPSDNPEIVGKYVSEQVHGFTEGGVASCIKHFPGHGDTSVDSHYDLPVISKSMAQMNACELVPFRRAVVEGAGAVMTAHIRMKGIGELAATAEDYEYKHLPASLNPLAINILRKELAFKGLIVSDCLEMEGVRGPYGTEQAAVMALKAGTDCVMICHTMSAQVGAIESVAKAIKTKALSWTAIERSVNRVHDLKSKFVPSNRLPLPNSTLSRFELQNNLSNRRRELLARDIYAKSTTVVRCSADILPLPRNGATKIVFVNPRKAAAGSGAVESGEEKTRTPYPPVEYINILQAQNQSIKNVQFHEGTSISEVENQLDDADIAILATRNAWLTPAQKSLGLALGKKFGKKLIVIATCEPYDFLDEVEEIQNYIAIYEPTIPAFQSAVNVIFGITTPYGSLPVGPNSNPSVRLVHLTSTKEVDGLDSDKIYSLWQDIFPSWPIERELFRNILLRTNGFHYIHSKGFCLSFLTDGNQGTIAAMGVLPKFRGKGIGTALLTAAHQRLILESSTSGGLKSFGLGSVFPRFWPGVPVNVTQEDKDFFINRASSFLGTRS
;
A
#
# COMPACT_ATOMS: atom_id res chain seq x y z
N MET A 1 -45.49 -5.38 -13.94
CA MET A 1 -46.41 -6.18 -13.09
C MET A 1 -46.43 -7.66 -13.44
N ALA A 2 -46.01 -8.09 -14.65
CA ALA A 2 -45.90 -9.50 -14.99
C ALA A 2 -44.67 -10.21 -14.37
N ASP A 3 -43.56 -9.49 -14.13
CA ASP A 3 -42.33 -10.07 -13.53
C ASP A 3 -42.34 -10.19 -11.99
N LEU A 4 -43.31 -9.57 -11.30
CA LEU A 4 -43.44 -9.67 -9.84
C LEU A 4 -44.22 -10.91 -9.38
N LYS A 5 -44.97 -11.56 -10.28
CA LYS A 5 -45.74 -12.77 -9.97
C LYS A 5 -44.94 -14.07 -10.06
N HIS A 6 -43.72 -14.04 -10.61
CA HIS A 6 -42.91 -15.25 -10.75
C HIS A 6 -42.04 -15.57 -9.52
N LEU A 7 -41.95 -14.63 -8.55
CA LEU A 7 -41.10 -14.75 -7.35
C LEU A 7 -41.81 -15.34 -6.13
N GLU A 8 -43.15 -15.43 -6.12
CA GLU A 8 -43.90 -16.00 -5.00
C GLU A 8 -44.01 -17.54 -5.04
N SER A 9 -43.45 -18.21 -6.05
CA SER A 9 -43.63 -19.65 -6.27
C SER A 9 -42.38 -20.53 -6.13
N LEU A 10 -41.23 -19.98 -5.72
CA LEU A 10 -40.04 -20.80 -5.43
C LEU A 10 -39.91 -21.01 -3.93
N SER A 11 -40.53 -22.08 -3.42
CA SER A 11 -40.26 -22.55 -2.05
C SER A 11 -38.87 -23.18 -2.02
N TYR A 12 -37.84 -22.38 -1.72
CA TYR A 12 -36.50 -22.89 -1.48
C TYR A 12 -36.52 -23.81 -0.25
N THR A 13 -35.90 -24.99 -0.35
CA THR A 13 -35.74 -25.88 0.80
C THR A 13 -34.78 -25.28 1.81
N ASP A 14 -34.85 -25.76 3.05
CA ASP A 14 -33.93 -25.36 4.12
C ASP A 14 -32.45 -25.58 3.75
N SER A 15 -32.17 -26.63 2.97
CA SER A 15 -30.82 -26.89 2.46
C SER A 15 -30.41 -25.87 1.41
N GLN A 16 -31.31 -25.51 0.48
CA GLN A 16 -31.01 -24.53 -0.56
C GLN A 16 -30.74 -23.13 0.03
N ILE A 17 -31.53 -22.72 1.02
CA ILE A 17 -31.29 -21.45 1.73
C ILE A 17 -29.91 -21.47 2.38
N ARG A 18 -29.58 -22.56 3.09
CA ARG A 18 -28.30 -22.70 3.79
C ARG A 18 -27.11 -22.69 2.83
N ASP A 19 -27.21 -23.39 1.70
CA ASP A 19 -26.14 -23.43 0.70
C ASP A 19 -25.86 -22.05 0.10
N GLN A 20 -26.92 -21.27 -0.17
CA GLN A 20 -26.81 -19.90 -0.68
C GLN A 20 -26.24 -18.94 0.38
N VAL A 21 -26.70 -19.07 1.64
CA VAL A 21 -26.14 -18.32 2.77
C VAL A 21 -24.66 -18.64 2.94
N GLY A 22 -24.27 -19.91 2.84
CA GLY A 22 -22.89 -20.35 2.92
C GLY A 22 -21.96 -19.61 1.96
N GLN A 23 -22.40 -19.32 0.73
CA GLN A 23 -21.60 -18.57 -0.24
C GLN A 23 -21.23 -17.15 0.23
N LEU A 24 -21.92 -16.61 1.24
CA LEU A 24 -21.65 -15.30 1.83
C LEU A 24 -20.69 -15.35 3.03
N PHE A 25 -20.23 -16.54 3.42
CA PHE A 25 -19.32 -16.70 4.55
C PHE A 25 -17.88 -16.91 4.10
N ILE A 26 -17.00 -16.18 4.78
CA ILE A 26 -15.55 -16.31 4.70
C ILE A 26 -15.09 -16.89 6.03
N VAL A 27 -14.49 -18.08 5.99
CA VAL A 27 -14.12 -18.83 7.20
C VAL A 27 -12.62 -19.10 7.26
N GLY A 28 -12.04 -19.10 8.46
CA GLY A 28 -10.68 -19.58 8.70
C GLY A 28 -10.66 -20.87 9.51
N PHE A 29 -9.49 -21.48 9.64
CA PHE A 29 -9.28 -22.69 10.43
C PHE A 29 -7.83 -22.78 10.94
N HIS A 30 -7.57 -23.70 11.88
CA HIS A 30 -6.24 -23.98 12.40
C HIS A 30 -5.64 -25.25 11.78
N GLY A 31 -4.32 -25.25 11.61
CA GLY A 31 -3.55 -26.37 11.09
C GLY A 31 -3.03 -26.16 9.67
N LEU A 32 -2.09 -27.04 9.29
CA LEU A 32 -1.36 -26.98 8.03
C LEU A 32 -2.01 -27.82 6.92
N VAL A 33 -3.06 -28.56 7.24
CA VAL A 33 -3.88 -29.37 6.33
C VAL A 33 -5.35 -29.12 6.62
N PRO A 34 -6.28 -29.42 5.69
CA PRO A 34 -7.71 -29.24 5.95
C PRO A 34 -8.15 -30.03 7.19
N SER A 35 -8.59 -29.33 8.23
CA SER A 35 -9.17 -29.93 9.43
C SER A 35 -10.55 -30.54 9.15
N LYS A 36 -11.04 -31.40 10.05
CA LYS A 36 -12.41 -31.93 9.97
C LYS A 36 -13.46 -30.81 9.91
N ASP A 37 -13.21 -29.72 10.64
CA ASP A 37 -14.13 -28.58 10.72
C ASP A 37 -14.23 -27.84 9.39
N ILE A 38 -13.10 -27.51 8.74
CA ILE A 38 -13.14 -26.81 7.44
C ILE A 38 -13.69 -27.71 6.33
N ILE A 39 -13.40 -29.01 6.37
CA ILE A 39 -14.02 -29.98 5.45
C ILE A 39 -15.54 -29.93 5.59
N LYS A 40 -16.05 -29.95 6.83
CA LYS A 40 -17.48 -29.88 7.11
C LYS A 40 -18.10 -28.56 6.64
N LEU A 41 -17.45 -27.42 6.87
CA LEU A 41 -17.93 -26.12 6.38
C LEU A 41 -18.05 -26.07 4.86
N ILE A 42 -17.08 -26.64 4.14
CA ILE A 42 -17.10 -26.71 2.68
C ILE A 42 -18.19 -27.69 2.20
N GLN A 43 -18.25 -28.89 2.78
CA GLN A 43 -19.15 -29.95 2.29
C GLN A 43 -20.62 -29.70 2.66
N ASP A 44 -20.90 -29.37 3.92
CA ASP A 44 -22.25 -29.36 4.47
C ASP A 44 -22.88 -27.95 4.49
N TYR A 45 -22.06 -26.91 4.60
CA TYR A 45 -22.52 -25.51 4.68
C TYR A 45 -22.22 -24.70 3.43
N LYS A 46 -21.54 -25.28 2.45
CA LYS A 46 -21.17 -24.64 1.17
C LYS A 46 -20.55 -23.25 1.34
N VAL A 47 -19.60 -23.09 2.26
CA VAL A 47 -18.93 -21.79 2.47
C VAL A 47 -18.31 -21.23 1.19
N GLY A 48 -18.42 -19.91 0.97
CA GLY A 48 -18.01 -19.26 -0.27
C GLY A 48 -16.50 -19.06 -0.40
N ALA A 49 -15.82 -18.84 0.73
CA ALA A 49 -14.41 -18.53 0.79
C ALA A 49 -13.72 -19.06 2.06
N VAL A 50 -12.41 -19.28 1.96
CA VAL A 50 -11.52 -19.63 3.07
C VAL A 50 -10.45 -18.55 3.20
N VAL A 51 -10.23 -18.03 4.41
CA VAL A 51 -9.11 -17.13 4.72
C VAL A 51 -7.98 -17.90 5.42
N LEU A 52 -6.75 -17.72 4.94
CA LEU A 52 -5.54 -18.28 5.51
C LEU A 52 -4.82 -17.26 6.38
N PHE A 53 -4.18 -17.76 7.43
CA PHE A 53 -3.33 -17.00 8.36
C PHE A 53 -1.95 -17.64 8.45
N GLN A 54 -1.02 -17.03 9.19
CA GLN A 54 0.32 -17.57 9.42
C GLN A 54 0.29 -19.01 9.99
N ARG A 55 -0.74 -19.34 10.79
CA ARG A 55 -0.99 -20.70 11.33
C ARG A 55 -1.25 -21.79 10.27
N ASN A 56 -1.45 -21.40 9.02
CA ASN A 56 -1.68 -22.31 7.89
C ASN A 56 -0.47 -22.42 6.96
N VAL A 57 0.63 -21.72 7.27
CA VAL A 57 1.80 -21.55 6.40
C VAL A 57 3.07 -22.04 7.11
N GLU A 58 3.63 -23.16 6.64
CA GLU A 58 4.89 -23.73 7.14
C GLU A 58 5.96 -23.79 6.05
N SER A 59 5.63 -24.31 4.86
CA SER A 59 6.56 -24.42 3.73
C SER A 59 5.86 -24.18 2.40
N ALA A 60 6.62 -23.94 1.34
CA ALA A 60 6.08 -23.70 0.01
C ALA A 60 5.24 -24.89 -0.50
N SER A 61 5.76 -26.11 -0.35
CA SER A 61 5.07 -27.34 -0.75
C SER A 61 3.82 -27.58 0.09
N GLN A 62 3.91 -27.45 1.42
CA GLN A 62 2.76 -27.61 2.30
C GLN A 62 1.64 -26.63 1.96
N LEU A 63 1.96 -25.35 1.73
CA LEU A 63 0.96 -24.34 1.42
C LEU A 63 0.25 -24.63 0.09
N LEU A 64 0.99 -25.05 -0.94
CA LEU A 64 0.40 -25.45 -2.22
C LEU A 64 -0.48 -26.70 -2.08
N GLU A 65 -0.07 -27.69 -1.29
CA GLU A 65 -0.90 -28.87 -1.04
C GLU A 65 -2.17 -28.53 -0.28
N LEU A 66 -2.09 -27.63 0.69
CA LEU A 66 -3.24 -27.16 1.45
C LEU A 66 -4.28 -26.54 0.53
N THR A 67 -3.90 -25.56 -0.30
CA THR A 67 -4.86 -24.89 -1.20
C THR A 67 -5.41 -25.85 -2.26
N ARG A 68 -4.59 -26.75 -2.81
CA ARG A 68 -5.04 -27.83 -3.71
C ARG A 68 -6.07 -28.73 -3.04
N SER A 69 -5.85 -29.09 -1.78
CA SER A 69 -6.76 -29.96 -1.02
C SER A 69 -8.10 -29.27 -0.75
N LEU A 70 -8.09 -27.98 -0.35
CA LEU A 70 -9.30 -27.20 -0.17
C LEU A 70 -10.13 -27.12 -1.45
N GLN A 71 -9.49 -26.85 -2.60
CA GLN A 71 -10.19 -26.83 -3.89
C GLN A 71 -10.71 -28.20 -4.30
N LYS A 72 -9.95 -29.28 -4.05
CA LYS A 72 -10.40 -30.65 -4.30
C LYS A 72 -11.67 -30.97 -3.49
N ILE A 73 -11.67 -30.66 -2.18
CA ILE A 73 -12.82 -30.87 -1.30
C ILE A 73 -14.05 -30.10 -1.82
N ALA A 74 -13.89 -28.84 -2.22
CA ALA A 74 -15.00 -28.05 -2.78
C ALA A 74 -15.54 -28.63 -4.10
N ARG A 75 -14.65 -29.09 -5.00
CA ARG A 75 -15.05 -29.72 -6.26
C ARG A 75 -15.83 -31.01 -6.03
N GLU A 76 -15.38 -31.85 -5.10
CA GLU A 76 -16.06 -33.08 -4.69
C GLU A 76 -17.39 -32.80 -4.00
N ALA A 77 -17.49 -31.68 -3.28
CA ALA A 77 -18.73 -31.18 -2.68
C ALA A 77 -19.71 -30.55 -3.71
N GLY A 78 -19.39 -30.55 -5.00
CA GLY A 78 -20.31 -30.12 -6.07
C GLY A 78 -20.30 -28.62 -6.39
N TYR A 79 -19.28 -27.86 -5.98
CA TYR A 79 -19.19 -26.43 -6.27
C TYR A 79 -19.07 -26.15 -7.77
N SER A 80 -19.86 -25.22 -8.31
CA SER A 80 -19.79 -24.84 -9.73
C SER A 80 -18.48 -24.12 -10.08
N ARG A 81 -17.89 -23.39 -9.13
CA ARG A 81 -16.58 -22.73 -9.22
C ARG A 81 -15.79 -22.96 -7.94
N ASP A 82 -14.47 -22.98 -8.07
CA ASP A 82 -13.54 -23.09 -6.96
C ASP A 82 -13.78 -21.99 -5.88
N LEU A 83 -13.32 -22.27 -4.66
CA LEU A 83 -13.39 -21.34 -3.53
C LEU A 83 -12.57 -20.08 -3.83
N PHE A 84 -12.99 -18.96 -3.23
CA PHE A 84 -12.00 -17.94 -2.91
C PHE A 84 -11.11 -18.47 -1.78
N ILE A 85 -9.80 -18.45 -1.98
CA ILE A 85 -8.80 -18.65 -0.95
C ILE A 85 -8.12 -17.30 -0.77
N ALA A 86 -8.34 -16.70 0.39
CA ALA A 86 -7.93 -15.36 0.73
C ALA A 86 -6.80 -15.33 1.76
N ILE A 87 -6.06 -14.22 1.84
CA ILE A 87 -5.01 -14.00 2.83
C ILE A 87 -4.81 -12.50 3.07
N ASP A 88 -4.30 -12.12 4.25
CA ASP A 88 -3.81 -10.76 4.54
C ASP A 88 -2.33 -10.61 4.20
N GLN A 89 -2.02 -10.48 2.91
CA GLN A 89 -0.65 -10.24 2.42
C GLN A 89 -0.50 -8.76 2.04
N GLU A 90 -0.41 -7.89 3.05
CA GLU A 90 -0.20 -6.43 2.89
C GLU A 90 1.26 -6.09 2.53
N ASN A 91 2.17 -7.03 2.78
CA ASN A 91 3.63 -6.89 2.76
C ASN A 91 4.16 -6.05 3.93
N GLY A 92 5.49 -5.86 3.97
CA GLY A 92 6.18 -5.26 5.11
C GLY A 92 5.81 -5.91 6.44
N LEU A 93 5.33 -5.09 7.39
CA LEU A 93 5.01 -5.52 8.75
C LEU A 93 3.90 -6.59 8.82
N VAL A 94 2.90 -6.54 7.93
CA VAL A 94 1.79 -7.52 7.88
C VAL A 94 1.99 -8.44 6.67
N THR A 95 2.72 -9.52 6.93
CA THR A 95 3.07 -10.54 5.94
C THR A 95 2.77 -11.93 6.50
N ARG A 96 2.13 -12.81 5.73
CA ARG A 96 1.85 -14.21 6.12
C ARG A 96 2.77 -15.20 5.41
N ILE A 97 3.10 -14.92 4.15
CA ILE A 97 4.06 -15.71 3.37
C ILE A 97 5.34 -14.89 3.29
N LYS A 98 6.32 -15.29 4.10
CA LYS A 98 7.63 -14.61 4.26
C LYS A 98 8.77 -15.56 3.94
N ALA A 99 10.00 -15.03 3.96
CA ALA A 99 11.20 -15.83 3.80
C ALA A 99 11.26 -16.93 4.87
N PRO A 100 11.72 -18.15 4.54
CA PRO A 100 12.30 -18.57 3.25
C PRO A 100 11.28 -19.06 2.19
N ILE A 101 9.97 -18.98 2.45
CA ILE A 101 8.92 -19.50 1.54
C ILE A 101 8.76 -18.62 0.30
N ALA A 102 8.76 -17.30 0.52
CA ALA A 102 8.70 -16.28 -0.52
C ALA A 102 9.47 -15.02 -0.12
N ALA A 103 9.76 -14.16 -1.09
CA ALA A 103 10.47 -12.91 -0.92
C ALA A 103 9.69 -11.98 0.04
N GLN A 104 10.42 -11.33 0.94
CA GLN A 104 9.88 -10.24 1.74
C GLN A 104 9.79 -8.98 0.87
N PHE A 105 8.58 -8.49 0.64
CA PHE A 105 8.35 -7.26 -0.11
C PHE A 105 8.17 -6.04 0.81
N PRO A 106 8.53 -4.82 0.31
CA PRO A 106 8.26 -3.57 1.01
C PRO A 106 6.77 -3.38 1.31
N GLY A 107 6.48 -2.92 2.53
CA GLY A 107 5.15 -2.54 2.96
C GLY A 107 4.74 -1.14 2.49
N PRO A 108 3.51 -0.72 2.80
CA PRO A 108 2.93 0.51 2.24
C PRO A 108 3.74 1.78 2.53
N MET A 109 4.16 2.05 3.77
CA MET A 109 4.92 3.27 4.07
C MET A 109 6.33 3.26 3.43
N ALA A 110 6.96 2.08 3.33
CA ALA A 110 8.22 1.94 2.60
C ALA A 110 8.02 2.28 1.11
N LEU A 111 6.91 1.83 0.50
CA LEU A 111 6.55 2.21 -0.87
C LEU A 111 6.31 3.72 -0.98
N GLY A 112 5.55 4.30 -0.06
CA GLY A 112 5.30 5.76 -0.02
C GLY A 112 6.59 6.58 0.02
N ALA A 113 7.59 6.10 0.77
CA ALA A 113 8.88 6.77 0.89
C ALA A 113 9.68 6.81 -0.42
N THR A 114 9.37 5.95 -1.40
CA THR A 114 10.02 5.96 -2.71
C THR A 114 9.62 7.16 -3.58
N LYS A 115 8.49 7.82 -3.27
CA LYS A 115 7.86 8.89 -4.08
C LYS A 115 7.54 8.47 -5.54
N ASP A 116 7.54 7.18 -5.84
CA ASP A 116 7.20 6.64 -7.15
C ASP A 116 6.15 5.53 -7.03
N ALA A 117 4.93 5.85 -7.43
CA ALA A 117 3.79 4.96 -7.27
C ALA A 117 3.86 3.72 -8.18
N SER A 118 4.68 3.73 -9.24
CA SER A 118 4.88 2.54 -10.07
C SER A 118 5.52 1.40 -9.28
N ASN A 119 6.30 1.71 -8.23
CA ASN A 119 6.83 0.68 -7.32
C ASN A 119 5.71 -0.06 -6.59
N ALA A 120 4.58 0.61 -6.33
CA ALA A 120 3.42 0.00 -5.68
C ALA A 120 2.71 -1.00 -6.62
N TYR A 121 2.60 -0.65 -7.91
CA TYR A 121 2.15 -1.56 -8.95
C TYR A 121 3.06 -2.79 -9.08
N GLU A 122 4.38 -2.57 -9.20
CA GLU A 122 5.36 -3.67 -9.37
C GLU A 122 5.33 -4.65 -8.20
N ILE A 123 5.26 -4.14 -6.96
CA ILE A 123 5.14 -4.99 -5.77
C ILE A 123 3.78 -5.69 -5.71
N ALA A 124 2.68 -5.03 -6.05
CA ALA A 124 1.36 -5.68 -6.05
C ALA A 124 1.26 -6.79 -7.10
N TYR A 125 1.78 -6.56 -8.32
CA TYR A 125 1.85 -7.57 -9.36
C TYR A 125 2.72 -8.77 -8.93
N ALA A 126 3.93 -8.51 -8.41
CA ALA A 126 4.82 -9.58 -7.93
C ALA A 126 4.21 -10.35 -6.74
N THR A 127 3.45 -9.67 -5.87
CA THR A 127 2.68 -10.28 -4.78
C THR A 127 1.56 -11.16 -5.33
N ALA A 128 0.79 -10.69 -6.31
CA ALA A 128 -0.26 -11.46 -6.96
C ALA A 128 0.28 -12.71 -7.65
N GLU A 129 1.38 -12.60 -8.40
CA GLU A 129 2.06 -13.76 -9.00
C GLU A 129 2.48 -14.78 -7.94
N MET A 130 2.99 -14.31 -6.79
CA MET A 130 3.36 -15.17 -5.67
C MET A 130 2.15 -15.88 -5.08
N LEU A 131 1.09 -15.14 -4.73
CA LEU A 131 -0.15 -15.69 -4.16
C LEU A 131 -0.79 -16.71 -5.10
N LYS A 132 -0.91 -16.37 -6.38
CA LYS A 132 -1.48 -17.24 -7.40
C LYS A 132 -0.70 -18.53 -7.57
N SER A 133 0.63 -18.49 -7.41
CA SER A 133 1.47 -19.70 -7.47
C SER A 133 1.18 -20.69 -6.33
N PHE A 134 0.66 -20.19 -5.19
CA PHE A 134 0.18 -21.00 -4.08
C PHE A 134 -1.32 -21.31 -4.15
N GLY A 135 -2.03 -20.96 -5.23
CA GLY A 135 -3.48 -21.18 -5.36
C GLY A 135 -4.34 -20.21 -4.55
N ILE A 136 -3.77 -19.11 -4.06
CA ILE A 136 -4.48 -18.02 -3.40
C ILE A 136 -4.94 -17.04 -4.49
N ASN A 137 -6.21 -16.66 -4.45
CA ASN A 137 -6.87 -15.90 -5.52
C ASN A 137 -7.62 -14.65 -5.02
N MET A 138 -7.51 -14.33 -3.73
CA MET A 138 -7.96 -13.08 -3.14
C MET A 138 -6.92 -12.58 -2.13
N ASN A 139 -6.66 -11.28 -2.10
CA ASN A 139 -5.79 -10.65 -1.13
C ASN A 139 -6.55 -9.54 -0.41
N TYR A 140 -6.50 -9.52 0.92
CA TYR A 140 -7.02 -8.43 1.74
C TYR A 140 -6.01 -7.28 1.79
N ALA A 141 -5.77 -6.70 0.62
CA ALA A 141 -4.93 -5.54 0.37
C ALA A 141 -5.42 -4.87 -0.94
N PRO A 142 -5.09 -3.59 -1.18
CA PRO A 142 -4.26 -2.69 -0.35
C PRO A 142 -4.98 -2.07 0.85
N ILE A 143 -4.18 -1.49 1.75
CA ILE A 143 -4.66 -0.57 2.80
C ILE A 143 -4.95 0.79 2.17
N ALA A 144 -6.16 1.30 2.41
CA ALA A 144 -6.65 2.63 1.99
C ALA A 144 -6.75 3.62 3.15
N ASP A 145 -6.36 3.21 4.36
CA ASP A 145 -6.30 4.11 5.51
C ASP A 145 -5.18 5.14 5.35
N ILE A 146 -5.43 6.36 5.84
CA ILE A 146 -4.49 7.49 5.76
C ILE A 146 -3.90 7.70 7.15
N ASN A 147 -2.58 7.70 7.31
CA ASN A 147 -1.97 7.83 8.63
C ASN A 147 -2.00 9.28 9.17
N SER A 148 -3.19 9.90 9.23
CA SER A 148 -3.39 11.30 9.61
C SER A 148 -3.14 11.57 11.09
N GLU A 149 -3.27 10.54 11.95
CA GLU A 149 -2.92 10.60 13.37
C GLU A 149 -1.56 9.91 13.57
N PRO A 150 -0.46 10.65 13.82
CA PRO A 150 0.87 10.07 14.02
C PRO A 150 0.94 9.08 15.19
N LYS A 151 0.03 9.17 16.16
CA LYS A 151 -0.07 8.23 17.29
C LYS A 151 -1.05 7.09 17.05
N ASN A 152 -1.40 6.79 15.80
CA ASN A 152 -2.29 5.69 15.48
C ASN A 152 -1.63 4.33 15.79
N PRO A 153 -2.15 3.53 16.74
CA PRO A 153 -1.52 2.27 17.14
C PRO A 153 -1.85 1.10 16.20
N VAL A 154 -2.69 1.27 15.18
CA VAL A 154 -3.19 0.16 14.34
C VAL A 154 -2.68 0.24 12.91
N ILE A 155 -2.66 1.43 12.31
CA ILE A 155 -2.28 1.63 10.91
C ILE A 155 -0.79 1.90 10.78
N GLY A 156 -0.29 3.03 11.28
CA GLY A 156 1.13 3.37 11.24
C GLY A 156 1.74 3.10 9.86
N VAL A 157 2.79 2.27 9.81
CA VAL A 157 3.51 1.89 8.57
C VAL A 157 2.70 1.09 7.54
N ARG A 158 1.49 0.63 7.89
CA ARG A 158 0.55 -0.04 6.97
C ARG A 158 -0.14 0.93 6.02
N SER A 159 -0.07 2.24 6.26
CA SER A 159 -0.50 3.26 5.29
C SER A 159 0.70 3.81 4.53
N PRO A 160 0.57 4.11 3.22
CA PRO A 160 1.67 4.67 2.45
C PRO A 160 2.00 6.13 2.80
N SER A 161 1.06 6.91 3.37
CA SER A 161 1.25 8.33 3.67
C SER A 161 0.16 8.86 4.60
N ASP A 162 0.35 10.06 5.15
CA ASP A 162 -0.69 10.86 5.80
C ASP A 162 -1.44 11.79 4.82
N ASN A 163 -1.05 11.79 3.54
CA ASN A 163 -1.70 12.57 2.48
C ASN A 163 -2.75 11.73 1.72
N PRO A 164 -4.03 12.14 1.71
CA PRO A 164 -5.11 11.37 1.07
C PRO A 164 -4.90 11.10 -0.43
N GLU A 165 -4.33 12.04 -1.17
CA GLU A 165 -4.11 11.91 -2.62
C GLU A 165 -2.93 10.98 -2.93
N ILE A 166 -1.88 11.01 -2.10
CA ILE A 166 -0.78 10.04 -2.19
C ILE A 166 -1.33 8.65 -1.90
N VAL A 167 -2.03 8.45 -0.78
CA VAL A 167 -2.61 7.14 -0.42
C VAL A 167 -3.50 6.63 -1.54
N GLY A 168 -4.39 7.48 -2.06
CA GLY A 168 -5.26 7.12 -3.15
C GLY A 168 -4.53 6.72 -4.45
N LYS A 169 -3.40 7.37 -4.78
CA LYS A 169 -2.57 6.98 -5.93
C LYS A 169 -1.96 5.60 -5.73
N TYR A 170 -1.35 5.34 -4.57
CA TYR A 170 -0.73 4.04 -4.28
C TYR A 170 -1.76 2.91 -4.22
N VAL A 171 -2.95 3.17 -3.67
CA VAL A 171 -4.06 2.23 -3.67
C VAL A 171 -4.47 1.87 -5.10
N SER A 172 -4.60 2.84 -6.02
CA SER A 172 -4.91 2.58 -7.44
C SER A 172 -3.89 1.63 -8.06
N GLU A 173 -2.61 1.96 -7.95
CA GLU A 173 -1.50 1.17 -8.53
C GLU A 173 -1.47 -0.26 -7.97
N GLN A 174 -1.74 -0.43 -6.67
CA GLN A 174 -1.82 -1.76 -6.06
C GLN A 174 -3.04 -2.55 -6.54
N VAL A 175 -4.21 -1.92 -6.65
CA VAL A 175 -5.42 -2.56 -7.21
C VAL A 175 -5.18 -3.01 -8.64
N HIS A 176 -4.55 -2.16 -9.46
CA HIS A 176 -4.17 -2.46 -10.82
C HIS A 176 -3.20 -3.67 -10.88
N GLY A 177 -2.13 -3.64 -10.09
CA GLY A 177 -1.15 -4.73 -10.04
C GLY A 177 -1.73 -6.07 -9.57
N PHE A 178 -2.60 -6.07 -8.54
CA PHE A 178 -3.30 -7.28 -8.11
C PHE A 178 -4.22 -7.84 -9.20
N THR A 179 -4.96 -6.96 -9.87
CA THR A 179 -5.89 -7.34 -10.93
C THR A 179 -5.17 -7.96 -12.12
N GLU A 180 -4.09 -7.34 -12.61
CA GLU A 180 -3.28 -7.90 -13.70
C GLU A 180 -2.58 -9.21 -13.32
N GLY A 181 -2.12 -9.33 -12.07
CA GLY A 181 -1.59 -10.59 -11.54
C GLY A 181 -2.65 -11.68 -11.37
N GLY A 182 -3.94 -11.35 -11.53
CA GLY A 182 -5.07 -12.27 -11.46
C GLY A 182 -5.46 -12.68 -10.05
N VAL A 183 -5.29 -11.78 -9.08
CA VAL A 183 -5.74 -11.94 -7.68
C VAL A 183 -6.73 -10.83 -7.35
N ALA A 184 -7.88 -11.19 -6.76
CA ALA A 184 -8.87 -10.19 -6.37
C ALA A 184 -8.33 -9.32 -5.22
N SER A 185 -8.33 -8.00 -5.39
CA SER A 185 -8.01 -7.05 -4.32
C SER A 185 -9.22 -6.78 -3.42
N CYS A 186 -8.94 -6.47 -2.16
CA CYS A 186 -9.95 -6.09 -1.19
C CYS A 186 -9.41 -4.95 -0.32
N ILE A 187 -10.01 -3.78 -0.50
CA ILE A 187 -9.48 -2.52 0.01
C ILE A 187 -10.04 -2.26 1.39
N LYS A 188 -9.19 -1.82 2.31
CA LYS A 188 -9.56 -1.76 3.73
C LYS A 188 -8.88 -0.59 4.47
N HIS A 189 -9.45 -0.08 5.56
CA HIS A 189 -10.67 -0.54 6.21
C HIS A 189 -11.74 0.55 6.13
N PHE A 190 -12.75 0.36 5.27
CA PHE A 190 -13.79 1.36 5.05
C PHE A 190 -14.56 1.64 6.35
N PRO A 191 -14.81 2.91 6.71
CA PRO A 191 -14.63 4.13 5.92
C PRO A 191 -13.28 4.83 6.11
N GLY A 192 -12.34 4.27 6.86
CA GLY A 192 -11.01 4.82 7.14
C GLY A 192 -10.63 4.65 8.62
N HIS A 193 -9.60 3.85 8.91
CA HIS A 193 -9.11 3.54 10.27
C HIS A 193 -7.88 4.36 10.68
N GLY A 194 -7.46 5.27 9.80
CA GLY A 194 -6.20 6.01 9.94
C GLY A 194 -6.18 7.12 10.99
N ASP A 195 -7.33 7.52 11.50
CA ASP A 195 -7.50 8.62 12.45
C ASP A 195 -8.03 8.16 13.81
N THR A 196 -7.43 7.12 14.38
CA THR A 196 -7.81 6.64 15.71
C THR A 196 -6.61 6.42 16.61
N SER A 197 -6.84 6.65 17.91
CA SER A 197 -5.92 6.30 18.99
C SER A 197 -6.36 5.03 19.74
N VAL A 198 -7.47 4.41 19.34
CA VAL A 198 -8.05 3.21 19.96
C VAL A 198 -8.02 2.05 18.97
N ASP A 199 -7.58 0.89 19.43
CA ASP A 199 -7.50 -0.31 18.60
C ASP A 199 -8.79 -1.14 18.64
N SER A 200 -9.36 -1.40 17.46
CA SER A 200 -10.60 -2.17 17.26
C SER A 200 -10.52 -3.63 17.73
N HIS A 201 -9.32 -4.18 17.94
CA HIS A 201 -9.14 -5.50 18.51
C HIS A 201 -9.47 -5.57 20.00
N TYR A 202 -9.47 -4.41 20.70
CA TYR A 202 -9.66 -4.34 22.15
C TYR A 202 -10.92 -3.56 22.55
N ASP A 203 -11.34 -2.54 21.79
CA ASP A 203 -12.56 -1.77 22.04
C ASP A 203 -13.08 -1.11 20.73
N LEU A 204 -14.32 -0.61 20.71
CA LEU A 204 -14.91 0.05 19.53
C LEU A 204 -14.33 1.46 19.31
N PRO A 205 -13.54 1.71 18.24
CA PRO A 205 -12.97 3.03 18.00
C PRO A 205 -14.05 4.01 17.52
N VAL A 206 -13.95 5.26 17.98
CA VAL A 206 -14.89 6.33 17.65
C VAL A 206 -14.14 7.51 17.04
N ILE A 207 -14.41 7.78 15.77
CA ILE A 207 -13.79 8.89 15.04
C ILE A 207 -14.81 10.03 14.94
N SER A 208 -14.42 11.21 15.42
CA SER A 208 -15.29 12.39 15.55
C SER A 208 -15.20 13.34 14.35
N LYS A 209 -15.08 12.80 13.13
CA LYS A 209 -15.07 13.58 11.88
C LYS A 209 -16.48 13.73 11.31
N SER A 210 -16.76 14.91 10.77
CA SER A 210 -17.94 15.19 9.95
C SER A 210 -17.83 14.55 8.56
N MET A 211 -18.95 14.41 7.85
CA MET A 211 -18.93 13.91 6.46
C MET A 211 -18.08 14.78 5.53
N ALA A 212 -18.04 16.10 5.72
CA ALA A 212 -17.21 16.99 4.91
C ALA A 212 -15.70 16.70 5.11
N GLN A 213 -15.29 16.47 6.35
CA GLN A 213 -13.89 16.08 6.67
C GLN A 213 -13.56 14.70 6.10
N MET A 214 -14.46 13.73 6.26
CA MET A 214 -14.30 12.39 5.67
C MET A 214 -14.19 12.43 4.15
N ASN A 215 -15.00 13.27 3.50
CA ASN A 215 -14.96 13.47 2.05
C ASN A 215 -13.63 14.05 1.56
N ALA A 216 -12.99 14.90 2.36
CA ALA A 216 -11.70 15.53 2.04
C ALA A 216 -10.49 14.66 2.40
N CYS A 217 -10.68 13.60 3.19
CA CYS A 217 -9.61 12.76 3.71
C CYS A 217 -9.94 11.27 3.52
N GLU A 218 -10.61 10.65 4.49
CA GLU A 218 -10.77 9.19 4.59
C GLU A 218 -11.36 8.53 3.34
N LEU A 219 -12.30 9.19 2.66
CA LEU A 219 -13.00 8.62 1.50
C LEU A 219 -12.25 8.79 0.17
N VAL A 220 -11.18 9.58 0.12
CA VAL A 220 -10.41 9.85 -1.12
C VAL A 220 -9.81 8.56 -1.70
N PRO A 221 -9.12 7.70 -0.94
CA PRO A 221 -8.55 6.47 -1.50
C PRO A 221 -9.62 5.47 -1.94
N PHE A 222 -10.75 5.38 -1.21
CA PHE A 222 -11.87 4.51 -1.58
C PHE A 222 -12.54 4.95 -2.89
N ARG A 223 -12.64 6.26 -3.18
CA ARG A 223 -13.14 6.73 -4.48
C ARG A 223 -12.26 6.28 -5.63
N ARG A 224 -10.94 6.49 -5.52
CA ARG A 224 -9.97 6.12 -6.56
C ARG A 224 -9.98 4.61 -6.81
N ALA A 225 -9.95 3.84 -5.73
CA ALA A 225 -10.13 2.40 -5.73
C ALA A 225 -11.37 1.89 -6.49
N VAL A 226 -12.53 2.52 -6.27
CA VAL A 226 -13.77 2.13 -6.94
C VAL A 226 -13.69 2.43 -8.44
N VAL A 227 -13.08 3.56 -8.81
CA VAL A 227 -12.84 3.93 -10.22
C VAL A 227 -11.85 2.97 -10.90
N GLU A 228 -10.80 2.57 -10.20
CA GLU A 228 -9.82 1.57 -10.68
C GLU A 228 -10.44 0.17 -10.86
N GLY A 229 -11.58 -0.10 -10.23
CA GLY A 229 -12.31 -1.36 -10.38
C GLY A 229 -11.93 -2.42 -9.35
N ALA A 230 -11.64 -2.01 -8.11
CA ALA A 230 -11.39 -2.91 -6.99
C ALA A 230 -12.41 -4.06 -6.89
N GLY A 231 -11.92 -5.28 -6.61
CA GLY A 231 -12.78 -6.46 -6.54
C GLY A 231 -13.71 -6.45 -5.32
N ALA A 232 -13.18 -5.99 -4.19
CA ALA A 232 -13.88 -5.93 -2.92
C ALA A 232 -13.48 -4.71 -2.07
N VAL A 233 -14.32 -4.36 -1.10
CA VAL A 233 -14.05 -3.39 -0.03
C VAL A 233 -14.41 -4.04 1.30
N MET A 234 -13.47 -4.00 2.25
CA MET A 234 -13.67 -4.47 3.62
C MET A 234 -14.09 -3.30 4.52
N THR A 235 -15.14 -3.53 5.30
CA THR A 235 -15.67 -2.58 6.28
C THR A 235 -15.09 -2.82 7.67
N ALA A 236 -14.72 -1.75 8.35
CA ALA A 236 -14.11 -1.77 9.67
C ALA A 236 -15.15 -1.80 10.79
N HIS A 237 -14.74 -2.28 11.96
CA HIS A 237 -15.49 -2.18 13.21
C HIS A 237 -15.23 -0.83 13.91
N ILE A 238 -15.60 0.27 13.24
CA ILE A 238 -15.34 1.65 13.71
C ILE A 238 -16.62 2.46 13.63
N ARG A 239 -16.87 3.30 14.64
CA ARG A 239 -17.96 4.28 14.63
C ARG A 239 -17.47 5.63 14.12
N MET A 240 -18.06 6.12 13.04
CA MET A 240 -17.83 7.47 12.51
C MET A 240 -19.01 8.39 12.87
N LYS A 241 -18.76 9.50 13.59
CA LYS A 241 -19.84 10.45 13.95
C LYS A 241 -20.53 11.04 12.72
N GLY A 242 -19.78 11.46 11.71
CA GLY A 242 -20.33 12.03 10.48
C GLY A 242 -21.30 11.09 9.75
N ILE A 243 -21.02 9.78 9.74
CA ILE A 243 -21.96 8.79 9.16
C ILE A 243 -23.23 8.72 10.00
N GLY A 244 -23.11 8.70 11.33
CA GLY A 244 -24.27 8.68 12.23
C GLY A 244 -25.14 9.94 12.14
N GLU A 245 -24.56 11.07 11.71
CA GLU A 245 -25.27 12.34 11.48
C GLU A 245 -26.09 12.37 10.18
N LEU A 246 -25.91 11.39 9.29
CA LEU A 246 -26.75 11.20 8.11
C LEU A 246 -28.14 10.62 8.44
N ALA A 247 -28.37 10.22 9.69
CA ALA A 247 -29.64 9.70 10.15
C ALA A 247 -30.76 10.73 9.97
N ALA A 248 -31.73 10.42 9.12
CA ALA A 248 -32.81 11.33 8.75
C ALA A 248 -34.21 10.81 9.16
N THR A 249 -34.33 9.52 9.46
CA THR A 249 -35.57 8.88 9.91
C THR A 249 -35.45 8.36 11.34
N ALA A 250 -36.59 8.12 12.00
CA ALA A 250 -36.62 7.51 13.34
C ALA A 250 -35.87 6.17 13.41
N GLU A 251 -35.93 5.37 12.32
CA GLU A 251 -35.20 4.11 12.20
C GLU A 251 -33.69 4.32 12.08
N ASP A 252 -33.26 5.37 11.36
CA ASP A 252 -31.84 5.66 11.19
C ASP A 252 -31.15 6.11 12.49
N TYR A 253 -31.89 6.69 13.44
CA TYR A 253 -31.33 7.12 14.72
C TYR A 253 -30.72 5.96 15.51
N GLU A 254 -31.28 4.75 15.38
CA GLU A 254 -30.71 3.53 15.97
C GLU A 254 -29.34 3.17 15.36
N TYR A 255 -29.07 3.58 14.12
CA TYR A 255 -27.81 3.30 13.43
C TYR A 255 -26.67 4.22 13.87
N LYS A 256 -26.96 5.35 14.52
CA LYS A 256 -25.97 6.36 14.94
C LYS A 256 -24.84 5.79 15.79
N HIS A 257 -25.12 4.73 16.54
CA HIS A 257 -24.17 4.10 17.44
C HIS A 257 -23.50 2.85 16.88
N LEU A 258 -23.91 2.39 15.70
CA LEU A 258 -23.39 1.17 15.10
C LEU A 258 -21.99 1.38 14.47
N PRO A 259 -21.09 0.39 14.55
CA PRO A 259 -19.88 0.38 13.74
C PRO A 259 -20.21 0.31 12.25
N ALA A 260 -19.32 0.81 11.40
CA ALA A 260 -19.51 0.89 9.95
C ALA A 260 -19.86 -0.46 9.32
N SER A 261 -19.26 -1.55 9.78
CA SER A 261 -19.55 -2.92 9.35
C SER A 261 -21.00 -3.37 9.56
N LEU A 262 -21.72 -2.75 10.51
CA LEU A 262 -23.11 -3.07 10.87
C LEU A 262 -24.08 -1.93 10.52
N ASN A 263 -23.59 -0.84 9.91
CA ASN A 263 -24.35 0.39 9.74
C ASN A 263 -24.84 0.57 8.28
N PRO A 264 -26.15 0.53 8.01
CA PRO A 264 -26.71 0.70 6.66
C PRO A 264 -26.34 2.04 6.01
N LEU A 265 -26.15 3.12 6.79
CA LEU A 265 -25.73 4.42 6.28
C LEU A 265 -24.31 4.35 5.71
N ALA A 266 -23.39 3.65 6.40
CA ALA A 266 -22.03 3.43 5.91
C ALA A 266 -22.03 2.61 4.61
N ILE A 267 -22.82 1.54 4.55
CA ILE A 267 -22.96 0.70 3.34
C ILE A 267 -23.57 1.50 2.18
N ASN A 268 -24.52 2.39 2.46
CA ASN A 268 -25.13 3.26 1.45
C ASN A 268 -24.12 4.24 0.83
N ILE A 269 -23.12 4.72 1.57
CA ILE A 269 -22.03 5.54 0.99
C ILE A 269 -21.32 4.74 -0.10
N LEU A 270 -20.92 3.49 0.17
CA LEU A 270 -20.30 2.63 -0.85
C LEU A 270 -21.23 2.35 -2.03
N ARG A 271 -22.48 1.93 -1.75
CA ARG A 271 -23.40 1.44 -2.79
C ARG A 271 -24.03 2.54 -3.63
N LYS A 272 -24.42 3.65 -3.00
CA LYS A 272 -25.20 4.73 -3.63
C LYS A 272 -24.28 5.88 -4.02
N GLU A 273 -23.50 6.42 -3.09
CA GLU A 273 -22.67 7.61 -3.35
C GLU A 273 -21.45 7.27 -4.20
N LEU A 274 -20.70 6.22 -3.85
CA LEU A 274 -19.52 5.78 -4.59
C LEU A 274 -19.88 4.82 -5.74
N ALA A 275 -21.14 4.42 -5.86
CA ALA A 275 -21.65 3.50 -6.87
C ALA A 275 -20.89 2.15 -6.96
N PHE A 276 -20.28 1.69 -5.86
CA PHE A 276 -19.44 0.49 -5.84
C PHE A 276 -20.23 -0.79 -6.14
N LYS A 277 -19.79 -1.51 -7.18
CA LYS A 277 -20.44 -2.72 -7.69
C LYS A 277 -19.82 -4.02 -7.22
N GLY A 278 -18.60 -3.98 -6.67
CA GLY A 278 -17.88 -5.16 -6.18
C GLY A 278 -18.41 -5.66 -4.83
N LEU A 279 -17.67 -6.60 -4.23
CA LEU A 279 -18.06 -7.21 -2.96
C LEU A 279 -17.82 -6.27 -1.77
N ILE A 280 -18.81 -6.11 -0.91
CA ILE A 280 -18.61 -5.53 0.43
C ILE A 280 -18.45 -6.67 1.41
N VAL A 281 -17.34 -6.66 2.13
CA VAL A 281 -16.95 -7.69 3.09
C VAL A 281 -16.84 -7.07 4.48
N SER A 282 -17.22 -7.79 5.53
CA SER A 282 -16.91 -7.36 6.90
C SER A 282 -15.45 -7.67 7.27
N ASP A 283 -14.86 -6.88 8.17
CA ASP A 283 -13.76 -7.37 8.98
C ASP A 283 -14.23 -8.54 9.88
N CYS A 284 -13.31 -9.19 10.58
CA CYS A 284 -13.59 -10.39 11.36
C CYS A 284 -14.59 -10.13 12.51
N LEU A 285 -15.78 -10.74 12.42
CA LEU A 285 -16.85 -10.60 13.41
C LEU A 285 -16.56 -11.28 14.76
N GLU A 286 -15.38 -11.88 14.93
CA GLU A 286 -14.88 -12.36 16.22
C GLU A 286 -14.03 -11.31 16.96
N MET A 287 -13.80 -10.13 16.38
CA MET A 287 -13.12 -9.02 17.06
C MET A 287 -13.98 -8.39 18.16
N GLU A 288 -13.35 -7.98 19.27
CA GLU A 288 -14.06 -7.51 20.48
C GLU A 288 -14.99 -6.33 20.24
N GLY A 289 -14.60 -5.37 19.39
CA GLY A 289 -15.42 -4.20 19.05
C GLY A 289 -16.80 -4.52 18.47
N VAL A 290 -17.04 -5.76 18.02
CA VAL A 290 -18.34 -6.26 17.57
C VAL A 290 -18.81 -7.47 18.38
N ARG A 291 -17.93 -8.44 18.64
CA ARG A 291 -18.25 -9.67 19.37
C ARG A 291 -18.76 -9.38 20.78
N GLY A 292 -18.13 -8.45 21.49
CA GLY A 292 -18.52 -8.07 22.86
C GLY A 292 -19.94 -7.48 22.91
N PRO A 293 -20.23 -6.40 22.16
CA PRO A 293 -21.54 -5.73 22.24
C PRO A 293 -22.70 -6.49 21.58
N TYR A 294 -22.46 -7.26 20.52
CA TYR A 294 -23.53 -7.84 19.70
C TYR A 294 -23.52 -9.38 19.66
N GLY A 295 -22.37 -10.01 19.89
CA GLY A 295 -22.16 -11.43 19.60
C GLY A 295 -21.99 -11.68 18.09
N THR A 296 -21.14 -12.65 17.75
CA THR A 296 -20.75 -12.93 16.35
C THR A 296 -21.94 -13.34 15.46
N GLU A 297 -22.86 -14.17 15.97
CA GLU A 297 -23.99 -14.67 15.18
C GLU A 297 -24.98 -13.55 14.82
N GLN A 298 -25.35 -12.73 15.80
CA GLN A 298 -26.24 -11.60 15.59
C GLN A 298 -25.57 -10.52 14.73
N ALA A 299 -24.26 -10.28 14.92
CA ALA A 299 -23.50 -9.37 14.09
C ALA A 299 -23.50 -9.79 12.61
N ALA A 300 -23.43 -11.09 12.30
CA ALA A 300 -23.52 -11.58 10.93
C ALA A 300 -24.87 -11.25 10.29
N VAL A 301 -25.97 -11.44 11.02
CA VAL A 301 -27.33 -11.05 10.57
C VAL A 301 -27.41 -9.54 10.36
N MET A 302 -26.88 -8.74 11.29
CA MET A 302 -26.88 -7.27 11.19
C MET A 302 -26.08 -6.75 10.00
N ALA A 303 -24.88 -7.30 9.76
CA ALA A 303 -24.02 -6.91 8.64
C ALA A 303 -24.71 -7.18 7.28
N LEU A 304 -25.24 -8.39 7.09
CA LEU A 304 -25.96 -8.74 5.85
C LEU A 304 -27.23 -7.90 5.69
N LYS A 305 -27.94 -7.61 6.79
CA LYS A 305 -29.11 -6.72 6.78
C LYS A 305 -28.74 -5.28 6.39
N ALA A 306 -27.56 -4.80 6.80
CA ALA A 306 -27.05 -3.50 6.42
C ALA A 306 -26.64 -3.41 4.94
N GLY A 307 -26.47 -4.55 4.26
CA GLY A 307 -26.13 -4.63 2.83
C GLY A 307 -24.69 -5.02 2.54
N THR A 308 -23.94 -5.46 3.55
CA THR A 308 -22.70 -6.21 3.37
C THR A 308 -22.99 -7.49 2.58
N ASP A 309 -22.13 -7.86 1.63
CA ASP A 309 -22.34 -9.09 0.84
C ASP A 309 -21.78 -10.31 1.55
N CYS A 310 -20.58 -10.22 2.13
CA CYS A 310 -19.92 -11.33 2.79
C CYS A 310 -19.48 -11.00 4.21
N VAL A 311 -19.61 -11.96 5.12
CA VAL A 311 -19.20 -11.83 6.52
C VAL A 311 -18.03 -12.75 6.83
N MET A 312 -17.09 -12.26 7.63
CA MET A 312 -15.86 -12.97 7.96
C MET A 312 -15.86 -13.46 9.41
N ILE A 313 -15.58 -14.75 9.60
CA ILE A 313 -15.48 -15.41 10.91
C ILE A 313 -14.27 -16.36 10.89
N CYS A 314 -13.15 -15.94 11.47
CA CYS A 314 -11.83 -16.50 11.16
C CYS A 314 -11.38 -17.70 12.00
N HIS A 315 -11.96 -17.96 13.16
CA HIS A 315 -11.33 -18.79 14.19
C HIS A 315 -12.16 -20.01 14.61
N THR A 316 -13.43 -19.82 15.01
CA THR A 316 -14.17 -20.86 15.74
C THR A 316 -15.34 -21.46 14.96
N MET A 317 -15.34 -22.79 14.81
CA MET A 317 -16.38 -23.55 14.10
C MET A 317 -17.78 -23.31 14.67
N SER A 318 -17.92 -23.20 16.00
CA SER A 318 -19.19 -22.92 16.65
C SER A 318 -19.78 -21.58 16.22
N ALA A 319 -18.97 -20.52 16.16
CA ALA A 319 -19.42 -19.21 15.72
C ALA A 319 -19.73 -19.20 14.21
N GLN A 320 -18.92 -19.91 13.41
CA GLN A 320 -19.13 -20.03 11.96
C GLN A 320 -20.48 -20.70 11.65
N VAL A 321 -20.75 -21.87 12.23
CA VAL A 321 -22.02 -22.58 12.05
C VAL A 321 -23.19 -21.81 12.64
N GLY A 322 -23.06 -21.32 13.87
CA GLY A 322 -24.12 -20.57 14.55
C GLY A 322 -24.55 -19.33 13.77
N ALA A 323 -23.60 -18.61 13.17
CA ALA A 323 -23.90 -17.46 12.33
C ALA A 323 -24.61 -17.84 11.02
N ILE A 324 -24.18 -18.91 10.34
CA ILE A 324 -24.85 -19.41 9.12
C ILE A 324 -26.31 -19.79 9.43
N GLU A 325 -26.54 -20.54 10.51
CA GLU A 325 -27.89 -20.94 10.93
C GLU A 325 -28.75 -19.76 11.37
N SER A 326 -28.17 -18.79 12.07
CA SER A 326 -28.84 -17.55 12.47
C SER A 326 -29.28 -16.71 11.26
N VAL A 327 -28.44 -16.60 10.23
CA VAL A 327 -28.80 -15.93 8.96
C VAL A 327 -29.90 -16.71 8.22
N ALA A 328 -29.77 -18.03 8.12
CA ALA A 328 -30.79 -18.87 7.48
C ALA A 328 -32.14 -18.74 8.20
N LYS A 329 -32.14 -18.71 9.54
CA LYS A 329 -33.34 -18.47 10.36
C LYS A 329 -33.92 -17.07 10.09
N ALA A 330 -33.10 -16.02 10.04
CA ALA A 330 -33.54 -14.66 9.77
C ALA A 330 -34.22 -14.50 8.40
N ILE A 331 -33.75 -15.25 7.39
CA ILE A 331 -34.40 -15.32 6.07
C ILE A 331 -35.79 -15.98 6.19
N LYS A 332 -35.88 -17.12 6.86
CA LYS A 332 -37.15 -17.86 7.03
C LYS A 332 -38.20 -17.06 7.79
N THR A 333 -37.78 -16.31 8.80
CA THR A 333 -38.67 -15.43 9.58
C THR A 333 -38.93 -14.08 8.89
N LYS A 334 -38.40 -13.87 7.68
CA LYS A 334 -38.49 -12.62 6.90
C LYS A 334 -37.86 -11.40 7.59
N ALA A 335 -37.04 -11.62 8.62
CA ALA A 335 -36.22 -10.57 9.23
C ALA A 335 -35.07 -10.11 8.30
N LEU A 336 -34.68 -10.96 7.34
CA LEU A 336 -33.72 -10.69 6.28
C LEU A 336 -34.35 -11.00 4.91
N SER A 337 -34.20 -10.08 3.95
CA SER A 337 -34.79 -10.23 2.62
C SER A 337 -34.04 -11.25 1.77
N TRP A 338 -34.74 -12.28 1.29
CA TRP A 338 -34.18 -13.26 0.36
C TRP A 338 -33.62 -12.63 -0.92
N THR A 339 -34.36 -11.68 -1.53
CA THR A 339 -33.89 -10.96 -2.72
C THR A 339 -32.63 -10.14 -2.46
N ALA A 340 -32.43 -9.63 -1.24
CA ALA A 340 -31.16 -8.98 -0.88
C ALA A 340 -30.00 -9.99 -0.86
N ILE A 341 -30.23 -11.19 -0.32
CA ILE A 341 -29.26 -12.28 -0.26
C ILE A 341 -28.90 -12.80 -1.65
N GLU A 342 -29.88 -13.02 -2.54
CA GLU A 342 -29.62 -13.42 -3.93
C GLU A 342 -28.74 -12.41 -4.67
N ARG A 343 -28.94 -11.10 -4.43
CA ARG A 343 -28.07 -10.07 -5.02
C ARG A 343 -26.64 -10.16 -4.50
N SER A 344 -26.44 -10.42 -3.21
CA SER A 344 -25.11 -10.62 -2.63
C SER A 344 -24.43 -11.87 -3.21
N VAL A 345 -25.16 -13.00 -3.31
CA VAL A 345 -24.65 -14.23 -3.93
C VAL A 345 -24.26 -14.01 -5.39
N ASN A 346 -25.07 -13.27 -6.15
CA ASN A 346 -24.74 -12.95 -7.54
C ASN A 346 -23.44 -12.13 -7.64
N ARG A 347 -23.19 -11.17 -6.74
CA ARG A 347 -21.90 -10.46 -6.72
C ARG A 347 -20.72 -11.39 -6.39
N VAL A 348 -20.93 -12.40 -5.54
CA VAL A 348 -19.90 -13.42 -5.26
C VAL A 348 -19.60 -14.20 -6.53
N HIS A 349 -20.62 -14.63 -7.25
CA HIS A 349 -20.46 -15.34 -8.53
C HIS A 349 -19.82 -14.47 -9.61
N ASP A 350 -20.19 -13.19 -9.70
CA ASP A 350 -19.63 -12.23 -10.65
C ASP A 350 -18.13 -12.04 -10.38
N LEU A 351 -17.73 -11.84 -9.11
CA LEU A 351 -16.32 -11.70 -8.78
C LEU A 351 -15.55 -13.02 -9.01
N LYS A 352 -16.12 -14.16 -8.62
CA LYS A 352 -15.53 -15.48 -8.93
C LYS A 352 -15.36 -15.66 -10.44
N SER A 353 -16.29 -15.20 -11.27
CA SER A 353 -16.18 -15.34 -12.72
C SER A 353 -14.96 -14.65 -13.32
N LYS A 354 -14.48 -13.57 -12.67
CA LYS A 354 -13.30 -12.79 -13.10
C LYS A 354 -11.98 -13.40 -12.67
N PHE A 355 -11.92 -13.92 -11.43
CA PHE A 355 -10.65 -14.35 -10.81
C PHE A 355 -10.53 -15.87 -10.65
N VAL A 356 -11.61 -16.61 -10.84
CA VAL A 356 -11.69 -18.06 -10.69
C VAL A 356 -12.23 -18.67 -11.99
N PRO A 357 -11.34 -19.18 -12.86
CA PRO A 357 -11.73 -19.67 -14.18
C PRO A 357 -12.77 -20.80 -14.09
N SER A 358 -13.75 -20.80 -15.00
CA SER A 358 -14.79 -21.83 -15.08
C SER A 358 -14.26 -23.17 -15.56
N ASN A 359 -13.24 -23.13 -16.42
CA ASN A 359 -12.54 -24.32 -16.85
C ASN A 359 -11.68 -24.78 -15.68
N ARG A 360 -12.16 -25.82 -14.98
CA ARG A 360 -11.42 -26.54 -13.94
C ARG A 360 -10.17 -27.14 -14.60
N LEU A 361 -9.13 -26.33 -14.75
CA LEU A 361 -7.84 -26.85 -15.15
C LEU A 361 -7.50 -27.96 -14.15
N PRO A 362 -7.03 -29.13 -14.63
CA PRO A 362 -6.51 -30.16 -13.73
C PRO A 362 -5.53 -29.48 -12.78
N LEU A 363 -5.65 -29.75 -11.48
CA LEU A 363 -4.64 -29.28 -10.54
C LEU A 363 -3.30 -29.78 -11.10
N PRO A 364 -2.31 -28.89 -11.35
CA PRO A 364 -1.13 -29.29 -12.10
C PRO A 364 -0.49 -30.51 -11.45
N ASN A 365 -0.38 -31.62 -12.19
CA ASN A 365 0.35 -32.82 -11.76
C ASN A 365 1.87 -32.59 -11.67
N SER A 366 2.33 -31.33 -11.65
CA SER A 366 3.70 -30.99 -11.33
C SER A 366 4.02 -31.58 -9.95
N THR A 367 5.05 -32.41 -9.89
CA THR A 367 5.61 -32.87 -8.62
C THR A 367 5.94 -31.66 -7.75
N LEU A 368 5.77 -31.79 -6.43
CA LEU A 368 6.12 -30.72 -5.48
C LEU A 368 7.56 -30.24 -5.69
N SER A 369 8.47 -31.17 -6.01
CA SER A 369 9.86 -30.86 -6.34
C SER A 369 10.02 -29.91 -7.54
N ARG A 370 9.21 -30.05 -8.60
CA ARG A 370 9.23 -29.10 -9.74
C ARG A 370 8.68 -27.75 -9.34
N PHE A 371 7.63 -27.74 -8.52
CA PHE A 371 7.07 -26.50 -7.99
C PHE A 371 8.09 -25.76 -7.13
N GLU A 372 8.76 -26.44 -6.19
CA GLU A 372 9.79 -25.83 -5.34
C GLU A 372 10.93 -25.22 -6.17
N LEU A 373 11.41 -25.93 -7.20
CA LEU A 373 12.43 -25.40 -8.11
C LEU A 373 11.95 -24.13 -8.82
N GLN A 374 10.74 -24.13 -9.38
CA GLN A 374 10.17 -22.97 -10.07
C GLN A 374 9.89 -21.80 -9.11
N ASN A 375 9.40 -22.10 -7.90
CA ASN A 375 9.18 -21.12 -6.85
C ASN A 375 10.50 -20.46 -6.46
N ASN A 376 11.56 -21.25 -6.20
CA ASN A 376 12.87 -20.74 -5.84
C ASN A 376 13.47 -19.81 -6.91
N LEU A 377 13.34 -20.16 -8.20
CA LEU A 377 13.79 -19.30 -9.31
C LEU A 377 12.99 -17.99 -9.39
N SER A 378 11.66 -18.09 -9.30
CA SER A 378 10.77 -16.92 -9.28
C SER A 378 11.04 -16.04 -8.06
N ASN A 379 11.39 -16.66 -6.94
CA ASN A 379 11.68 -15.97 -5.69
C ASN A 379 12.94 -15.10 -5.79
N ARG A 380 13.99 -15.60 -6.44
CA ARG A 380 15.21 -14.80 -6.68
C ARG A 380 14.91 -13.52 -7.47
N ARG A 381 14.06 -13.59 -8.51
CA ARG A 381 13.63 -12.40 -9.26
C ARG A 381 12.92 -11.40 -8.34
N ARG A 382 12.01 -11.90 -7.49
CA ARG A 382 11.23 -11.11 -6.54
C ARG A 382 12.11 -10.47 -5.45
N GLU A 383 13.12 -11.19 -4.96
CA GLU A 383 14.10 -10.67 -3.99
C GLU A 383 14.93 -9.53 -4.59
N LEU A 384 15.32 -9.62 -5.87
CA LEU A 384 16.03 -8.54 -6.56
C LEU A 384 15.16 -7.29 -6.70
N LEU A 385 13.90 -7.44 -7.08
CA LEU A 385 12.93 -6.35 -7.12
C LEU A 385 12.74 -5.70 -5.74
N ALA A 386 12.51 -6.53 -4.71
CA ALA A 386 12.35 -6.04 -3.34
C ALA A 386 13.58 -5.25 -2.89
N ARG A 387 14.79 -5.78 -3.12
CA ARG A 387 16.05 -5.12 -2.79
C ARG A 387 16.19 -3.75 -3.46
N ASP A 388 15.85 -3.65 -4.74
CA ASP A 388 15.89 -2.37 -5.48
C ASP A 388 14.94 -1.34 -4.86
N ILE A 389 13.71 -1.76 -4.53
CA ILE A 389 12.72 -0.86 -3.94
C ILE A 389 13.06 -0.50 -2.50
N TYR A 390 13.62 -1.40 -1.69
CA TYR A 390 14.14 -1.07 -0.35
C TYR A 390 15.28 -0.04 -0.39
N ALA A 391 16.16 -0.13 -1.39
CA ALA A 391 17.20 0.87 -1.61
C ALA A 391 16.60 2.25 -1.96
N LYS A 392 15.49 2.28 -2.70
CA LYS A 392 14.76 3.52 -3.01
C LYS A 392 13.96 4.07 -1.82
N SER A 393 13.53 3.23 -0.89
CA SER A 393 12.71 3.66 0.26
C SER A 393 13.52 4.15 1.45
N THR A 394 14.74 3.65 1.65
CA THR A 394 15.58 4.01 2.81
C THR A 394 15.80 5.52 2.87
N THR A 395 15.39 6.14 3.99
CA THR A 395 15.36 7.59 4.14
C THR A 395 16.33 8.04 5.20
N VAL A 396 17.36 8.77 4.80
CA VAL A 396 18.18 9.57 5.72
C VAL A 396 17.41 10.86 6.00
N VAL A 397 16.73 10.91 7.14
CA VAL A 397 15.89 12.06 7.54
C VAL A 397 16.76 13.27 7.86
N ARG A 398 17.86 13.02 8.57
CA ARG A 398 18.90 14.01 8.87
C ARG A 398 20.22 13.30 9.17
N CYS A 399 21.30 13.97 8.85
CA CYS A 399 22.66 13.46 9.01
C CYS A 399 23.61 14.63 9.12
N SER A 400 24.43 14.64 10.17
CA SER A 400 25.56 15.55 10.31
C SER A 400 26.57 15.31 9.18
N ALA A 401 27.29 16.36 8.79
CA ALA A 401 28.38 16.24 7.82
C ALA A 401 29.46 15.26 8.34
N ASP A 402 30.03 14.49 7.43
CA ASP A 402 31.19 13.61 7.63
C ASP A 402 31.00 12.37 8.54
N ILE A 403 29.79 12.08 9.02
CA ILE A 403 29.54 10.84 9.79
C ILE A 403 29.28 9.62 8.92
N LEU A 404 28.68 9.80 7.73
CA LEU A 404 28.46 8.73 6.76
C LEU A 404 29.31 8.98 5.51
N PRO A 405 29.86 7.93 4.87
CA PRO A 405 29.76 6.52 5.26
C PRO A 405 30.72 6.12 6.39
N LEU A 406 30.33 5.12 7.19
CA LEU A 406 31.17 4.54 8.22
C LEU A 406 32.31 3.70 7.61
N PRO A 407 33.49 3.70 8.24
CA PRO A 407 34.59 2.84 7.81
C PRO A 407 34.24 1.36 8.05
N ARG A 408 34.64 0.54 7.09
CA ARG A 408 34.54 -0.93 7.15
C ARG A 408 35.79 -1.58 7.75
N ASN A 409 36.78 -0.77 8.11
CA ASN A 409 37.98 -1.25 8.79
C ASN A 409 37.67 -1.40 10.29
N GLY A 410 38.20 -2.46 10.93
CA GLY A 410 37.94 -2.74 12.34
C GLY A 410 38.57 -1.76 13.32
N ALA A 411 39.19 -0.66 12.83
CA ALA A 411 39.85 0.32 13.67
C ALA A 411 38.87 1.23 14.42
N THR A 412 37.72 1.55 13.80
CA THR A 412 36.64 2.27 14.48
C THR A 412 35.81 1.31 15.31
N LYS A 413 35.72 1.56 16.62
CA LYS A 413 34.94 0.78 17.57
C LYS A 413 33.47 1.20 17.49
N ILE A 414 32.66 0.38 16.82
CA ILE A 414 31.23 0.63 16.66
C ILE A 414 30.45 -0.30 17.60
N VAL A 415 29.49 0.25 18.34
CA VAL A 415 28.55 -0.54 19.16
C VAL A 415 27.15 -0.41 18.59
N PHE A 416 26.49 -1.55 18.38
CA PHE A 416 25.10 -1.65 17.99
C PHE A 416 24.23 -1.84 19.24
N VAL A 417 23.28 -0.94 19.43
CA VAL A 417 22.33 -0.94 20.56
C VAL A 417 20.93 -1.22 20.03
N ASN A 418 20.24 -2.19 20.60
CA ASN A 418 18.88 -2.58 20.20
C ASN A 418 18.10 -3.15 21.39
N PRO A 419 16.75 -3.03 21.42
CA PRO A 419 15.99 -3.62 22.51
C PRO A 419 16.00 -5.14 22.38
N ARG A 420 16.01 -5.88 23.49
CA ARG A 420 16.00 -7.37 23.56
C ARG A 420 14.68 -7.97 23.11
N LYS A 421 13.60 -7.25 23.37
CA LYS A 421 12.23 -7.52 22.91
C LYS A 421 11.62 -6.15 22.58
N ALA A 422 10.85 -6.06 21.52
CA ALA A 422 10.05 -4.86 21.30
C ALA A 422 8.81 -4.88 22.19
N ALA A 423 8.32 -3.69 22.54
CA ALA A 423 6.94 -3.54 22.98
C ALA A 423 5.99 -4.14 21.93
N ALA A 424 4.80 -4.46 22.42
CA ALA A 424 3.68 -4.91 21.62
C ALA A 424 3.50 -3.94 20.41
N GLY A 425 3.33 -4.49 19.20
CA GLY A 425 3.34 -3.74 17.93
C GLY A 425 1.99 -3.12 17.61
N SER A 426 1.71 -2.87 16.32
CA SER A 426 0.34 -2.50 15.94
C SER A 426 -0.65 -3.60 16.32
N GLY A 427 -1.88 -3.22 16.69
CA GLY A 427 -2.98 -4.13 17.03
C GLY A 427 -3.18 -5.30 16.06
N ALA A 428 -3.00 -5.05 14.76
CA ALA A 428 -3.13 -6.07 13.71
C ALA A 428 -1.96 -7.08 13.69
N VAL A 429 -0.81 -6.73 14.26
CA VAL A 429 0.33 -7.63 14.49
C VAL A 429 0.10 -8.46 15.75
N GLU A 430 -0.61 -7.89 16.73
CA GLU A 430 -0.90 -8.54 18.00
C GLU A 430 -2.12 -9.46 18.00
N SER A 431 -3.11 -9.20 17.16
CA SER A 431 -4.26 -10.10 17.02
C SER A 431 -3.92 -11.45 16.40
N GLY A 432 -2.71 -11.59 15.84
CA GLY A 432 -2.13 -12.88 15.45
C GLY A 432 -1.60 -13.70 16.63
N GLU A 433 -1.56 -15.02 16.46
CA GLU A 433 -1.06 -15.95 17.48
C GLU A 433 0.39 -15.62 17.88
N GLU A 434 0.64 -15.45 19.19
CA GLU A 434 1.94 -15.02 19.72
C GLU A 434 3.12 -15.88 19.20
N LYS A 435 2.91 -17.21 19.11
CA LYS A 435 3.91 -18.17 18.62
C LYS A 435 4.36 -17.93 17.17
N THR A 436 3.57 -17.19 16.40
CA THR A 436 3.81 -16.95 14.97
C THR A 436 4.47 -15.59 14.70
N ARG A 437 4.62 -14.76 15.74
CA ARG A 437 5.26 -13.44 15.65
C ARG A 437 6.77 -13.59 15.44
N THR A 438 7.33 -12.82 14.51
CA THR A 438 8.78 -12.78 14.32
C THR A 438 9.43 -12.14 15.55
N PRO A 439 10.47 -12.77 16.15
CA PRO A 439 11.23 -12.14 17.23
C PRO A 439 11.80 -10.79 16.79
N TYR A 440 11.77 -9.81 17.68
CA TYR A 440 12.47 -8.54 17.49
C TYR A 440 13.48 -8.36 18.64
N PRO A 441 14.75 -8.02 18.35
CA PRO A 441 15.30 -7.77 17.02
C PRO A 441 15.70 -9.10 16.36
N PRO A 442 15.64 -9.21 15.01
CA PRO A 442 16.17 -10.37 14.32
C PRO A 442 17.67 -10.54 14.59
N VAL A 443 18.14 -11.78 14.80
CA VAL A 443 19.57 -12.09 14.99
C VAL A 443 20.39 -11.64 13.77
N GLU A 444 19.75 -11.62 12.60
CA GLU A 444 20.32 -11.19 11.34
C GLU A 444 20.76 -9.73 11.35
N TYR A 445 20.21 -8.85 12.21
CA TYR A 445 20.63 -7.45 12.26
C TYR A 445 22.11 -7.32 12.62
N ILE A 446 22.57 -8.02 13.67
CA ILE A 446 23.98 -7.98 14.05
C ILE A 446 24.85 -8.68 13.00
N ASN A 447 24.39 -9.77 12.40
CA ASN A 447 25.12 -10.48 11.33
C ASN A 447 25.35 -9.58 10.11
N ILE A 448 24.33 -8.80 9.71
CA ILE A 448 24.40 -7.85 8.61
C ILE A 448 25.45 -6.76 8.88
N LEU A 449 25.46 -6.22 10.10
CA LEU A 449 26.43 -5.21 10.53
C LEU A 449 27.85 -5.80 10.57
N GLN A 450 28.02 -6.97 11.18
CA GLN A 450 29.32 -7.63 11.30
C GLN A 450 29.91 -8.09 9.96
N ALA A 451 29.06 -8.34 8.95
CA ALA A 451 29.49 -8.55 7.58
C ALA A 451 30.15 -7.30 6.96
N GLN A 452 29.84 -6.10 7.47
CA GLN A 452 30.50 -4.86 7.05
C GLN A 452 31.71 -4.52 7.91
N ASN A 453 31.64 -4.78 9.22
CA ASN A 453 32.73 -4.59 10.16
C ASN A 453 32.64 -5.61 11.32
N GLN A 454 33.55 -6.59 11.32
CA GLN A 454 33.55 -7.69 12.28
C GLN A 454 33.77 -7.26 13.74
N SER A 455 34.27 -6.04 14.00
CA SER A 455 34.49 -5.55 15.36
C SER A 455 33.23 -5.02 16.06
N ILE A 456 32.09 -4.94 15.35
CA ILE A 456 30.83 -4.43 15.91
C ILE A 456 30.35 -5.31 17.06
N LYS A 457 30.16 -4.69 18.23
CA LYS A 457 29.58 -5.33 19.42
C LYS A 457 28.08 -5.07 19.49
N ASN A 458 27.32 -6.05 19.97
CA ASN A 458 25.88 -5.93 20.18
C ASN A 458 25.57 -5.73 21.67
N VAL A 459 24.82 -4.69 22.00
CA VAL A 459 24.35 -4.37 23.35
C VAL A 459 22.82 -4.33 23.33
N GLN A 460 22.21 -5.22 24.09
CA GLN A 460 20.75 -5.31 24.19
C GLN A 460 20.23 -4.72 25.49
N PHE A 461 19.08 -4.05 25.42
CA PHE A 461 18.40 -3.46 26.58
C PHE A 461 16.92 -3.88 26.66
N HIS A 462 16.29 -3.77 27.82
CA HIS A 462 14.87 -4.07 28.00
C HIS A 462 14.24 -3.09 28.99
N GLU A 463 12.93 -3.19 29.20
CA GLU A 463 12.26 -2.46 30.28
C GLU A 463 12.87 -2.86 31.63
N GLY A 464 13.38 -1.87 32.37
CA GLY A 464 14.11 -2.09 33.63
C GLY A 464 15.63 -2.05 33.51
N THR A 465 16.22 -2.14 32.30
CA THR A 465 17.65 -1.85 32.11
C THR A 465 17.91 -0.38 32.43
N SER A 466 18.85 -0.10 33.34
CA SER A 466 19.20 1.28 33.67
C SER A 466 20.00 1.93 32.53
N ILE A 467 19.85 3.24 32.33
CA ILE A 467 20.58 3.98 31.29
C ILE A 467 22.10 3.84 31.50
N SER A 468 22.57 3.96 32.74
CA SER A 468 23.99 3.84 33.09
C SER A 468 24.56 2.45 32.77
N GLU A 469 23.78 1.38 32.95
CA GLU A 469 24.20 0.01 32.58
C GLU A 469 24.48 -0.12 31.08
N VAL A 470 23.68 0.51 30.23
CA VAL A 470 23.92 0.54 28.78
C VAL A 470 25.12 1.46 28.48
N GLU A 471 25.14 2.66 29.06
CA GLU A 471 26.22 3.63 28.82
C GLU A 471 27.60 3.10 29.18
N ASN A 472 27.74 2.36 30.28
CA ASN A 472 29.01 1.74 30.71
C ASN A 472 29.54 0.73 29.70
N GLN A 473 28.66 0.02 28.97
CA GLN A 473 29.07 -0.92 27.91
C GLN A 473 29.55 -0.20 26.64
N LEU A 474 29.32 1.12 26.56
CA LEU A 474 29.61 1.97 25.42
C LEU A 474 30.81 2.92 25.65
N ASP A 475 31.48 2.85 26.81
CA ASP A 475 32.56 3.80 27.18
C ASP A 475 33.74 3.80 26.20
N ASP A 476 34.06 2.65 25.61
CA ASP A 476 35.13 2.51 24.62
C ASP A 476 34.66 2.73 23.17
N ALA A 477 33.40 3.08 22.93
CA ALA A 477 32.84 3.17 21.58
C ALA A 477 33.18 4.51 20.91
N ASP A 478 33.66 4.45 19.66
CA ASP A 478 33.82 5.64 18.83
C ASP A 478 32.49 6.12 18.26
N ILE A 479 31.60 5.17 17.95
CA ILE A 479 30.31 5.37 17.28
C ILE A 479 29.28 4.40 17.87
N ALA A 480 28.05 4.88 18.07
CA ALA A 480 26.92 4.06 18.47
C ALA A 480 25.86 4.04 17.36
N ILE A 481 25.34 2.84 17.03
CA ILE A 481 24.18 2.67 16.16
C ILE A 481 23.03 2.19 17.05
N LEU A 482 21.96 2.97 17.17
CA LEU A 482 20.76 2.59 17.92
C LEU A 482 19.64 2.21 16.96
N ALA A 483 19.17 0.96 17.01
CA ALA A 483 17.94 0.55 16.34
C ALA A 483 16.75 0.66 17.31
N THR A 484 15.72 1.39 16.91
CA THR A 484 14.47 1.53 17.67
C THR A 484 13.29 0.92 16.94
N ARG A 485 12.26 0.54 17.71
CA ARG A 485 10.97 0.09 17.17
C ARG A 485 9.86 0.74 17.96
N ASN A 486 9.19 1.72 17.35
CA ASN A 486 8.10 2.49 17.95
C ASN A 486 8.48 3.00 19.36
N ALA A 487 9.66 3.61 19.51
CA ALA A 487 10.16 4.16 20.77
C ALA A 487 9.19 5.17 21.40
N TRP A 488 8.34 5.84 20.61
CA TRP A 488 7.29 6.72 21.12
C TRP A 488 6.22 5.97 21.95
N LEU A 489 6.06 4.66 21.73
CA LEU A 489 5.23 3.75 22.56
C LEU A 489 6.00 3.15 23.74
N THR A 490 7.33 3.29 23.79
CA THR A 490 8.18 2.65 24.81
C THR A 490 9.06 3.68 25.53
N PRO A 491 8.64 4.21 26.70
CA PRO A 491 9.39 5.24 27.43
C PRO A 491 10.86 4.90 27.71
N ALA A 492 11.17 3.60 27.91
CA ALA A 492 12.54 3.13 28.09
C ALA A 492 13.41 3.33 26.83
N GLN A 493 12.89 3.02 25.64
CA GLN A 493 13.61 3.25 24.37
C GLN A 493 13.83 4.75 24.14
N LYS A 494 12.80 5.57 24.39
CA LYS A 494 12.87 7.03 24.22
C LYS A 494 13.93 7.64 25.14
N SER A 495 13.86 7.33 26.44
CA SER A 495 14.79 7.87 27.45
C SER A 495 16.24 7.46 27.17
N LEU A 496 16.48 6.19 26.82
CA LEU A 496 17.80 5.72 26.45
C LEU A 496 18.33 6.42 25.19
N GLY A 497 17.50 6.57 24.16
CA GLY A 497 17.90 7.26 22.93
C GLY A 497 18.35 8.70 23.18
N LEU A 498 17.62 9.46 24.00
CA LEU A 498 17.99 10.83 24.36
C LEU A 498 19.27 10.89 25.18
N ALA A 499 19.45 9.96 26.14
CA ALA A 499 20.69 9.88 26.92
C ALA A 499 21.91 9.58 26.03
N LEU A 500 21.78 8.61 25.12
CA LEU A 500 22.82 8.31 24.14
C LEU A 500 23.07 9.48 23.20
N GLY A 501 22.03 10.22 22.79
CA GLY A 501 22.15 11.43 21.98
C GLY A 501 22.99 12.49 22.68
N LYS A 502 22.76 12.71 23.98
CA LYS A 502 23.57 13.60 24.81
C LYS A 502 25.03 13.13 24.98
N LYS A 503 25.26 11.81 25.14
CA LYS A 503 26.59 11.23 25.32
C LYS A 503 27.43 11.25 24.03
N PHE A 504 26.84 10.91 22.89
CA PHE A 504 27.55 10.71 21.62
C PHE A 504 27.42 11.87 20.62
N GLY A 505 26.39 12.71 20.73
CA GLY A 505 26.09 13.78 19.77
C GLY A 505 26.09 13.25 18.34
N LYS A 506 26.90 13.87 17.46
CA LYS A 506 27.04 13.48 16.04
C LYS A 506 27.55 12.05 15.81
N LYS A 507 28.04 11.35 16.83
CA LYS A 507 28.54 9.97 16.75
C LYS A 507 27.46 8.91 17.01
N LEU A 508 26.23 9.32 17.35
CA LEU A 508 25.08 8.43 17.41
C LEU A 508 24.38 8.40 16.05
N ILE A 509 24.11 7.21 15.53
CA ILE A 509 23.23 6.99 14.38
C ILE A 509 22.00 6.23 14.86
N VAL A 510 20.82 6.81 14.69
CA VAL A 510 19.57 6.16 15.06
C VAL A 510 18.88 5.61 13.80
N ILE A 511 18.44 4.36 13.86
CA ILE A 511 17.65 3.68 12.82
C ILE A 511 16.26 3.39 13.41
N ALA A 512 15.26 4.15 12.97
CA ALA A 512 13.87 3.83 13.25
C ALA A 512 13.42 2.69 12.32
N THR A 513 13.25 1.51 12.91
CA THR A 513 12.96 0.28 12.17
C THR A 513 11.50 0.10 11.85
N CYS A 514 10.60 0.96 12.31
CA CYS A 514 9.18 0.84 12.02
C CYS A 514 8.62 2.23 11.77
N GLU A 515 7.73 2.73 12.62
CA GLU A 515 7.20 4.07 12.43
C GLU A 515 8.31 5.12 12.48
N PRO A 516 8.27 6.13 11.60
CA PRO A 516 9.34 7.09 11.47
C PRO A 516 9.30 8.16 12.57
N TYR A 517 8.42 8.06 13.57
CA TYR A 517 8.14 9.11 14.57
C TYR A 517 9.05 9.11 15.80
N ASP A 518 9.83 8.05 16.02
CA ASP A 518 10.56 7.78 17.27
C ASP A 518 11.37 8.94 17.82
N PHE A 519 11.99 9.74 16.96
CA PHE A 519 12.75 10.94 17.35
C PHE A 519 12.60 12.09 16.36
N LEU A 520 11.49 12.22 15.62
CA LEU A 520 11.42 13.25 14.56
C LEU A 520 11.65 14.66 15.08
N ASP A 521 11.12 14.98 16.26
CA ASP A 521 11.13 16.32 16.82
C ASP A 521 12.42 16.62 17.62
N GLU A 522 13.12 15.61 18.12
CA GLU A 522 14.35 15.76 18.92
C GLU A 522 15.60 15.91 18.03
N VAL A 523 15.62 17.02 17.29
CA VAL A 523 16.67 17.35 16.31
C VAL A 523 18.02 17.71 16.95
N GLU A 524 18.02 18.25 18.16
CA GLU A 524 19.24 18.68 18.86
C GLU A 524 19.99 17.47 19.46
N GLU A 525 19.24 16.57 20.09
CA GLU A 525 19.76 15.36 20.73
C GLU A 525 20.10 14.28 19.72
N ILE A 526 19.28 14.10 18.67
CA ILE A 526 19.44 13.04 17.68
C ILE A 526 19.80 13.65 16.32
N GLN A 527 21.10 13.79 16.07
CA GLN A 527 21.62 14.50 14.89
C GLN A 527 21.66 13.64 13.61
N ASN A 528 21.67 12.30 13.75
CA ASN A 528 21.65 11.36 12.64
C ASN A 528 20.49 10.38 12.79
N TYR A 529 19.54 10.42 11.86
CA TYR A 529 18.29 9.66 11.94
C TYR A 529 17.93 9.07 10.57
N ILE A 530 17.76 7.74 10.55
CA ILE A 530 17.39 6.96 9.36
C ILE A 530 16.06 6.26 9.64
N ALA A 531 15.13 6.34 8.69
CA ALA A 531 13.87 5.61 8.74
C ALA A 531 13.83 4.52 7.65
N ILE A 532 13.40 3.31 8.03
CA ILE A 532 13.25 2.17 7.12
C ILE A 532 11.84 1.57 7.07
N TYR A 533 10.89 2.12 7.85
CA TYR A 533 9.45 1.87 7.75
C TYR A 533 8.95 0.45 8.07
N GLU A 534 9.84 -0.51 8.33
CA GLU A 534 9.45 -1.88 8.70
C GLU A 534 10.65 -2.68 9.27
N PRO A 535 10.42 -3.55 10.26
CA PRO A 535 11.50 -4.25 10.96
C PRO A 535 11.91 -5.53 10.22
N THR A 536 11.98 -5.47 8.88
CA THR A 536 12.31 -6.61 8.04
C THR A 536 13.80 -6.65 7.74
N ILE A 537 14.33 -7.85 7.55
CA ILE A 537 15.75 -8.08 7.25
C ILE A 537 16.21 -7.28 6.02
N PRO A 538 15.47 -7.26 4.88
CA PRO A 538 15.89 -6.49 3.71
C PRO A 538 15.87 -4.97 3.93
N ALA A 539 14.91 -4.44 4.69
CA ALA A 539 14.85 -3.02 5.01
C ALA A 539 16.06 -2.60 5.86
N PHE A 540 16.40 -3.40 6.88
CA PHE A 540 17.58 -3.16 7.71
C PHE A 540 18.89 -3.30 6.93
N GLN A 541 19.01 -4.31 6.06
CA GLN A 541 20.15 -4.45 5.14
C GLN A 541 20.33 -3.20 4.27
N SER A 542 19.23 -2.60 3.81
CA SER A 542 19.27 -1.37 3.02
C SER A 542 19.79 -0.17 3.82
N ALA A 543 19.37 0.01 5.08
CA ALA A 543 19.96 1.02 5.97
C ALA A 543 21.45 0.79 6.21
N VAL A 544 21.87 -0.46 6.44
CA VAL A 544 23.30 -0.78 6.62
C VAL A 544 24.09 -0.47 5.35
N ASN A 545 23.54 -0.77 4.17
CA ASN A 545 24.18 -0.40 2.90
C ASN A 545 24.37 1.12 2.77
N VAL A 546 23.40 1.92 3.21
CA VAL A 546 23.54 3.39 3.25
C VAL A 546 24.59 3.82 4.27
N ILE A 547 24.56 3.26 5.48
CA ILE A 547 25.48 3.61 6.57
C ILE A 547 26.94 3.36 6.16
N PHE A 548 27.22 2.27 5.43
CA PHE A 548 28.56 1.91 4.97
C PHE A 548 28.87 2.33 3.52
N GLY A 549 28.03 3.16 2.91
CA GLY A 549 28.29 3.76 1.60
C GLY A 549 28.24 2.80 0.40
N ILE A 550 27.54 1.67 0.54
CA ILE A 550 27.30 0.70 -0.53
C ILE A 550 26.21 1.20 -1.48
N THR A 551 25.19 1.85 -0.94
CA THR A 551 24.06 2.41 -1.71
C THR A 551 23.78 3.85 -1.31
N THR A 552 23.28 4.64 -2.26
CA THR A 552 22.80 6.00 -2.00
C THR A 552 21.35 5.98 -1.51
N PRO A 553 20.98 6.73 -0.46
CA PRO A 553 19.61 6.84 -0.02
C PRO A 553 18.79 7.74 -0.96
N TYR A 554 17.66 7.24 -1.45
CA TYR A 554 16.72 8.02 -2.28
C TYR A 554 15.40 8.33 -1.58
N GLY A 555 15.13 7.66 -0.46
CA GLY A 555 13.87 7.76 0.24
C GLY A 555 13.58 9.18 0.74
N SER A 556 12.31 9.46 0.93
CA SER A 556 11.82 10.67 1.56
C SER A 556 10.72 10.33 2.56
N LEU A 557 10.61 11.09 3.65
CA LEU A 557 9.53 10.91 4.62
C LEU A 557 8.16 11.06 3.92
N PRO A 558 7.29 10.04 3.98
CA PRO A 558 5.95 10.11 3.41
C PRO A 558 4.90 10.67 4.39
N VAL A 559 5.33 11.17 5.55
CA VAL A 559 4.50 11.67 6.68
C VAL A 559 5.13 12.91 7.35
N GLY A 560 4.31 13.75 7.99
CA GLY A 560 4.67 15.03 8.64
C GLY A 560 4.38 16.29 7.79
N PRO A 561 4.63 17.53 8.26
CA PRO A 561 4.35 18.76 7.50
C PRO A 561 5.12 18.90 6.17
N ASN A 562 6.14 18.05 5.97
CA ASN A 562 6.88 17.89 4.72
C ASN A 562 6.42 16.67 3.88
N SER A 563 5.31 16.01 4.26
CA SER A 563 4.66 14.86 3.58
C SER A 563 3.82 15.22 2.38
N ASN A 564 3.67 16.53 2.14
CA ASN A 564 3.53 16.95 0.78
C ASN A 564 4.56 16.15 -0.04
N PRO A 565 4.24 15.75 -1.27
CA PRO A 565 5.30 15.82 -2.24
C PRO A 565 5.71 17.30 -2.19
N SER A 566 6.70 17.62 -1.36
CA SER A 566 7.88 18.20 -1.92
C SER A 566 8.17 17.34 -3.16
N VAL A 567 7.54 17.73 -4.28
CA VAL A 567 8.30 18.36 -5.35
C VAL A 567 9.54 18.87 -4.64
N ARG A 568 10.62 18.10 -4.74
CA ARG A 568 11.90 18.73 -4.54
C ARG A 568 11.85 19.84 -5.58
N LEU A 569 11.49 21.05 -5.13
CA LEU A 569 12.28 22.20 -5.49
C LEU A 569 13.68 21.74 -5.12
N VAL A 570 14.34 21.12 -6.09
CA VAL A 570 15.78 21.08 -6.14
C VAL A 570 16.13 22.52 -5.81
N HIS A 571 16.74 22.74 -4.64
CA HIS A 571 17.46 23.98 -4.43
C HIS A 571 18.53 23.99 -5.51
N LEU A 572 18.15 24.56 -6.66
CA LEU A 572 19.08 25.09 -7.61
C LEU A 572 19.70 26.23 -6.84
N THR A 573 20.91 25.98 -6.37
CA THR A 573 21.82 27.02 -5.92
C THR A 573 21.81 28.12 -6.99
N SER A 574 21.28 29.28 -6.60
CA SER A 574 21.07 30.49 -7.42
C SER A 574 20.03 30.31 -8.55
N THR A 575 19.05 31.17 -8.76
CA THR A 575 18.80 32.55 -8.35
C THR A 575 17.30 32.81 -8.50
N LYS A 576 16.85 33.94 -7.93
CA LYS A 576 15.67 34.69 -8.34
C LYS A 576 15.37 34.60 -9.85
N GLU A 577 14.09 34.80 -10.16
CA GLU A 577 13.46 35.06 -11.47
C GLU A 577 13.09 33.81 -12.29
N VAL A 578 11.78 33.61 -12.49
CA VAL A 578 11.21 33.41 -13.84
C VAL A 578 9.79 34.01 -13.89
N ASP A 579 9.71 35.32 -13.67
CA ASP A 579 8.78 36.16 -14.43
C ASP A 579 9.68 36.96 -15.38
N GLY A 580 10.02 36.34 -16.51
CA GLY A 580 11.03 36.86 -17.43
C GLY A 580 11.57 35.75 -18.30
N LEU A 581 11.07 35.67 -19.52
CA LEU A 581 11.54 34.75 -20.54
C LEU A 581 12.96 35.19 -20.97
N ASP A 582 14.01 34.65 -20.35
CA ASP A 582 15.41 34.93 -20.72
C ASP A 582 15.74 34.21 -22.04
N SER A 583 15.36 34.84 -23.16
CA SER A 583 15.53 34.29 -24.51
C SER A 583 17.00 34.01 -24.84
N ASP A 584 17.93 34.77 -24.27
CA ASP A 584 19.37 34.63 -24.53
C ASP A 584 19.93 33.37 -23.86
N LYS A 585 19.48 33.06 -22.64
CA LYS A 585 19.86 31.83 -21.95
C LYS A 585 19.27 30.58 -22.61
N ILE A 586 18.03 30.62 -23.07
CA ILE A 586 17.44 29.51 -23.84
C ILE A 586 18.21 29.35 -25.16
N TYR A 587 18.55 30.45 -25.82
CA TYR A 587 19.31 30.42 -27.07
C TYR A 587 20.71 29.80 -26.87
N SER A 588 21.42 30.16 -25.79
CA SER A 588 22.71 29.53 -25.46
C SER A 588 22.57 28.02 -25.20
N LEU A 589 21.56 27.62 -24.42
CA LEU A 589 21.29 26.20 -24.17
C LEU A 589 20.91 25.46 -25.46
N TRP A 590 20.17 26.11 -26.37
CA TRP A 590 19.85 25.52 -27.66
C TRP A 590 21.12 25.19 -28.45
N GLN A 591 22.06 26.12 -28.52
CA GLN A 591 23.33 25.90 -29.22
C GLN A 591 24.15 24.75 -28.60
N ASP A 592 24.18 24.65 -27.28
CA ASP A 592 24.91 23.59 -26.56
C ASP A 592 24.24 22.21 -26.69
N ILE A 593 22.91 22.16 -26.74
CA ILE A 593 22.15 20.91 -26.74
C ILE A 593 21.94 20.40 -28.17
N PHE A 594 21.77 21.30 -29.12
CA PHE A 594 21.49 21.02 -30.52
C PHE A 594 22.50 21.68 -31.47
N PRO A 595 23.81 21.38 -31.34
CA PRO A 595 24.85 22.03 -32.14
C PRO A 595 24.68 21.79 -33.65
N SER A 596 24.04 20.67 -34.03
CA SER A 596 23.74 20.32 -35.42
C SER A 596 22.49 21.01 -35.99
N TRP A 597 21.77 21.80 -35.19
CA TRP A 597 20.53 22.47 -35.57
C TRP A 597 20.61 23.97 -35.25
N PRO A 598 21.46 24.73 -35.96
CA PRO A 598 21.56 26.17 -35.75
C PRO A 598 20.22 26.83 -36.08
N ILE A 599 19.83 27.79 -35.25
CA ILE A 599 18.68 28.66 -35.49
C ILE A 599 19.13 30.12 -35.35
N GLU A 600 18.58 30.99 -36.19
CA GLU A 600 18.84 32.42 -36.10
C GLU A 600 18.27 32.98 -34.77
N ARG A 601 19.05 33.77 -34.05
CA ARG A 601 18.69 34.30 -32.73
C ARG A 601 17.35 35.04 -32.74
N GLU A 602 17.12 35.88 -33.75
CA GLU A 602 15.92 36.71 -33.78
C GLU A 602 14.67 35.91 -34.15
N LEU A 603 14.81 34.92 -35.04
CA LEU A 603 13.75 33.94 -35.29
C LEU A 603 13.41 33.13 -34.04
N PHE A 604 14.43 32.68 -33.30
CA PHE A 604 14.26 31.92 -32.05
C PHE A 604 13.51 32.74 -31.00
N ARG A 605 13.94 33.99 -30.80
CA ARG A 605 13.29 34.95 -29.91
C ARG A 605 11.82 35.19 -30.31
N ASN A 606 11.55 35.40 -31.59
CA ASN A 606 10.19 35.61 -32.10
C ASN A 606 9.26 34.41 -31.89
N ILE A 607 9.79 33.18 -31.90
CA ILE A 607 9.02 31.98 -31.60
C ILE A 607 8.69 31.91 -30.11
N LEU A 608 9.65 32.23 -29.23
CA LEU A 608 9.48 32.18 -27.78
C LEU A 608 8.52 33.25 -27.22
N LEU A 609 8.44 34.41 -27.86
CA LEU A 609 7.62 35.54 -27.40
C LEU A 609 6.14 35.45 -27.81
N ARG A 610 5.70 34.30 -28.35
CA ARG A 610 4.30 34.14 -28.74
C ARG A 610 3.38 34.03 -27.53
N THR A 611 2.22 34.66 -27.64
CA THR A 611 1.24 34.78 -26.55
C THR A 611 0.63 33.45 -26.09
N ASN A 612 0.74 32.41 -26.90
CA ASN A 612 0.28 31.06 -26.59
C ASN A 612 1.41 30.11 -26.17
N GLY A 613 2.61 30.65 -25.90
CA GLY A 613 3.77 29.91 -25.43
C GLY A 613 3.83 29.82 -23.91
N PHE A 614 4.05 28.61 -23.40
CA PHE A 614 4.28 28.33 -21.98
C PHE A 614 5.60 27.58 -21.87
N HIS A 615 6.67 28.29 -21.49
CA HIS A 615 8.04 27.78 -21.61
C HIS A 615 8.67 27.61 -20.23
N TYR A 616 9.43 26.54 -20.07
CA TYR A 616 10.15 26.22 -18.84
C TYR A 616 11.63 26.15 -19.11
N ILE A 617 12.39 26.90 -18.33
CA ILE A 617 13.84 26.96 -18.43
C ILE A 617 14.48 26.49 -17.13
N HIS A 618 15.51 25.68 -17.27
CA HIS A 618 16.40 25.24 -16.20
C HIS A 618 17.83 25.67 -16.58
N SER A 619 18.72 25.84 -15.60
CA SER A 619 20.12 26.21 -15.89
C SER A 619 20.83 25.19 -16.80
N LYS A 620 20.29 23.96 -16.92
CA LYS A 620 20.86 22.82 -17.67
C LYS A 620 19.97 22.28 -18.80
N GLY A 621 18.84 22.94 -19.10
CA GLY A 621 17.89 22.44 -20.10
C GLY A 621 16.63 23.29 -20.20
N PHE A 622 15.74 22.95 -21.11
CA PHE A 622 14.48 23.67 -21.33
C PHE A 622 13.38 22.78 -21.91
N CYS A 623 12.13 23.24 -21.81
CA CYS A 623 10.97 22.69 -22.49
C CYS A 623 10.11 23.83 -23.05
N LEU A 624 9.91 23.83 -24.36
CA LEU A 624 9.14 24.83 -25.10
C LEU A 624 7.78 24.22 -25.46
N SER A 625 6.73 24.70 -24.81
CA SER A 625 5.37 24.23 -25.06
C SER A 625 4.43 25.33 -25.53
N PHE A 626 3.39 24.96 -26.29
CA PHE A 626 2.40 25.88 -26.84
C PHE A 626 0.99 25.30 -26.69
N LEU A 627 0.01 26.19 -26.55
CA LEU A 627 -1.41 25.86 -26.57
C LEU A 627 -2.04 26.38 -27.87
N THR A 628 -2.66 25.50 -28.65
CA THR A 628 -3.37 25.85 -29.90
C THR A 628 -4.87 25.70 -29.66
N ASP A 629 -5.67 26.62 -30.20
CA ASP A 629 -7.14 26.64 -30.09
C ASP A 629 -7.68 26.55 -28.64
N GLY A 630 -6.87 26.96 -27.66
CA GLY A 630 -7.19 26.93 -26.24
C GLY A 630 -7.23 25.54 -25.59
N ASN A 631 -7.09 24.45 -26.35
CA ASN A 631 -7.25 23.09 -25.80
C ASN A 631 -6.32 22.02 -26.41
N GLN A 632 -5.42 22.37 -27.33
CA GLN A 632 -4.44 21.45 -27.89
C GLN A 632 -3.03 21.82 -27.43
N GLY A 633 -2.47 21.03 -26.51
CA GLY A 633 -1.14 21.24 -25.97
C GLY A 633 -0.07 20.56 -26.81
N THR A 634 1.06 21.22 -27.04
CA THR A 634 2.19 20.65 -27.79
C THR A 634 3.52 20.95 -27.13
N ILE A 635 4.45 19.99 -27.19
CA ILE A 635 5.86 20.20 -26.87
C ILE A 635 6.62 20.41 -28.18
N ALA A 636 6.97 21.66 -28.48
CA ALA A 636 7.61 22.03 -29.74
C ALA A 636 9.11 21.68 -29.76
N ALA A 637 9.79 21.83 -28.62
CA ALA A 637 11.18 21.44 -28.45
C ALA A 637 11.51 21.24 -26.97
N MET A 638 12.42 20.32 -26.68
CA MET A 638 12.85 20.03 -25.33
C MET A 638 14.28 19.51 -25.36
N GLY A 639 15.11 20.00 -24.44
CA GLY A 639 16.52 19.65 -24.42
C GLY A 639 17.11 19.67 -23.01
N VAL A 640 18.02 18.75 -22.75
CA VAL A 640 18.88 18.77 -21.55
C VAL A 640 20.33 18.59 -22.00
N LEU A 641 21.22 19.41 -21.43
CA LEU A 641 22.66 19.31 -21.66
C LEU A 641 23.14 17.86 -21.49
N PRO A 642 23.96 17.31 -22.39
CA PRO A 642 24.33 15.89 -22.40
C PRO A 642 24.79 15.35 -21.03
N LYS A 643 25.66 16.08 -20.33
CA LYS A 643 26.18 15.72 -18.99
C LYS A 643 25.15 15.66 -17.85
N PHE A 644 23.92 16.09 -18.10
CA PHE A 644 22.82 16.13 -17.13
C PHE A 644 21.61 15.30 -17.55
N ARG A 645 21.69 14.56 -18.66
CA ARG A 645 20.67 13.57 -19.04
C ARG A 645 20.64 12.43 -18.01
N GLY A 646 19.49 11.75 -17.89
CA GLY A 646 19.27 10.69 -16.88
C GLY A 646 19.06 11.16 -15.43
N LYS A 647 19.14 12.47 -15.14
CA LYS A 647 19.01 13.03 -13.78
C LYS A 647 17.61 13.56 -13.44
N GLY A 648 16.57 13.12 -14.18
CA GLY A 648 15.18 13.54 -13.96
C GLY A 648 14.82 14.97 -14.40
N ILE A 649 15.79 15.79 -14.85
CA ILE A 649 15.56 17.17 -15.32
C ILE A 649 14.55 17.21 -16.47
N GLY A 650 14.69 16.28 -17.43
CA GLY A 650 13.75 16.19 -18.55
C GLY A 650 12.32 15.91 -18.07
N THR A 651 12.14 14.87 -17.25
CA THR A 651 10.83 14.52 -16.69
C THR A 651 10.20 15.68 -15.92
N ALA A 652 10.98 16.43 -15.14
CA ALA A 652 10.50 17.58 -14.39
C ALA A 652 10.02 18.71 -15.32
N LEU A 653 10.83 19.05 -16.34
CA LEU A 653 10.48 20.05 -17.34
C LEU A 653 9.22 19.67 -18.14
N LEU A 654 9.10 18.40 -18.53
CA LEU A 654 7.94 17.89 -19.26
C LEU A 654 6.67 17.89 -18.40
N THR A 655 6.78 17.44 -17.14
CA THR A 655 5.66 17.44 -16.18
C THR A 655 5.15 18.85 -15.92
N ALA A 656 6.06 19.81 -15.70
CA ALA A 656 5.70 21.20 -15.45
C ALA A 656 4.98 21.82 -16.66
N ALA A 657 5.47 21.58 -17.88
CA ALA A 657 4.83 22.03 -19.11
C ALA A 657 3.42 21.44 -19.27
N HIS A 658 3.27 20.14 -19.04
CA HIS A 658 1.97 19.45 -19.15
C HIS A 658 0.95 19.99 -18.14
N GLN A 659 1.34 20.15 -16.87
CA GLN A 659 0.47 20.71 -15.83
C GLN A 659 0.01 22.13 -16.16
N ARG A 660 0.92 22.97 -16.70
CA ARG A 660 0.58 24.33 -17.10
C ARG A 660 -0.41 24.36 -18.25
N LEU A 661 -0.25 23.50 -19.25
CA LEU A 661 -1.19 23.40 -20.37
C LEU A 661 -2.58 22.93 -19.92
N ILE A 662 -2.66 22.03 -18.94
CA ILE A 662 -3.94 21.64 -18.33
C ILE A 662 -4.60 22.84 -17.64
N LEU A 663 -3.84 23.61 -16.88
CA LEU A 663 -4.35 24.79 -16.17
C LEU A 663 -4.87 25.85 -17.15
N GLU A 664 -4.11 26.16 -18.19
CA GLU A 664 -4.44 27.21 -19.17
C GLU A 664 -5.60 26.81 -20.09
N SER A 665 -5.76 25.51 -20.36
CA SER A 665 -6.90 25.01 -21.16
C SER A 665 -8.20 24.87 -20.36
N SER A 666 -8.17 25.05 -19.04
CA SER A 666 -9.35 24.88 -18.17
C SER A 666 -10.54 25.78 -18.56
N THR A 667 -10.26 27.01 -19.00
CA THR A 667 -11.27 27.98 -19.47
C THR A 667 -11.86 27.62 -20.84
N SER A 668 -11.23 26.70 -21.56
CA SER A 668 -11.59 26.25 -22.92
C SER A 668 -12.10 24.80 -22.96
N GLY A 669 -12.53 24.26 -21.81
CA GLY A 669 -13.05 22.89 -21.68
C GLY A 669 -12.00 21.82 -21.39
N GLY A 670 -10.80 22.21 -20.95
CA GLY A 670 -9.69 21.32 -20.62
C GLY A 670 -8.87 20.89 -21.82
N LEU A 671 -7.73 20.24 -21.54
CA LEU A 671 -6.78 19.80 -22.55
C LEU A 671 -7.38 18.61 -23.32
N LYS A 672 -7.71 18.80 -24.60
CA LYS A 672 -8.31 17.77 -25.46
C LYS A 672 -7.30 16.88 -26.13
N SER A 673 -6.13 17.43 -26.43
CA SER A 673 -5.01 16.68 -26.98
C SER A 673 -3.70 17.24 -26.44
N PHE A 674 -2.74 16.34 -26.26
CA PHE A 674 -1.37 16.66 -25.95
C PHE A 674 -0.50 15.96 -26.99
N GLY A 675 0.67 16.49 -27.35
CA GLY A 675 1.49 15.90 -28.41
C GLY A 675 2.92 16.41 -28.45
N LEU A 676 3.77 15.67 -29.15
CA LEU A 676 5.16 16.06 -29.45
C LEU A 676 5.25 16.67 -30.83
N GLY A 677 6.08 17.69 -30.97
CA GLY A 677 6.11 18.53 -32.17
C GLY A 677 4.96 19.54 -32.17
N SER A 678 5.04 20.52 -33.06
CA SER A 678 4.04 21.59 -33.16
C SER A 678 3.76 21.97 -34.60
N VAL A 679 2.53 22.38 -34.91
CA VAL A 679 2.17 22.77 -36.28
C VAL A 679 2.75 24.16 -36.61
N PHE A 680 2.49 25.15 -35.76
CA PHE A 680 3.08 26.49 -35.83
C PHE A 680 2.93 27.22 -34.46
N PRO A 681 3.97 27.89 -33.91
CA PRO A 681 5.36 27.88 -34.37
C PRO A 681 5.97 26.48 -34.29
N ARG A 682 6.92 26.14 -35.17
CA ARG A 682 7.47 24.79 -35.30
C ARG A 682 9.00 24.80 -35.31
N PHE A 683 9.61 23.98 -34.47
CA PHE A 683 11.01 23.56 -34.60
C PHE A 683 11.09 22.25 -35.37
N TRP A 684 10.37 21.24 -34.90
CA TRP A 684 10.21 19.95 -35.58
C TRP A 684 8.74 19.53 -35.59
N PRO A 685 8.29 18.82 -36.64
CA PRO A 685 6.93 18.27 -36.71
C PRO A 685 6.70 17.09 -35.75
N GLY A 686 7.76 16.58 -35.11
CA GLY A 686 7.78 15.44 -34.20
C GLY A 686 9.22 15.17 -33.73
N VAL A 687 9.48 14.02 -33.12
CA VAL A 687 10.84 13.65 -32.69
C VAL A 687 11.73 13.40 -33.92
N PRO A 688 12.89 14.10 -34.08
CA PRO A 688 13.74 13.91 -35.25
C PRO A 688 14.29 12.48 -35.35
N VAL A 689 14.36 11.93 -36.56
CA VAL A 689 14.79 10.53 -36.78
C VAL A 689 16.27 10.28 -36.50
N ASN A 690 17.08 11.34 -36.50
CA ASN A 690 18.53 11.33 -36.32
C ASN A 690 18.98 11.59 -34.87
N VAL A 691 18.06 11.63 -33.89
CA VAL A 691 18.44 11.62 -32.46
C VAL A 691 18.74 10.19 -32.00
N THR A 692 19.44 10.04 -30.87
CA THR A 692 19.82 8.74 -30.32
C THR A 692 18.58 7.91 -29.96
N GLN A 693 18.71 6.58 -29.91
CA GLN A 693 17.60 5.71 -29.51
C GLN A 693 17.15 6.02 -28.06
N GLU A 694 18.09 6.33 -27.18
CA GLU A 694 17.81 6.75 -25.79
C GLU A 694 16.91 8.00 -25.73
N ASP A 695 17.17 9.01 -26.58
CA ASP A 695 16.35 10.23 -26.65
C ASP A 695 14.95 9.92 -27.22
N LYS A 696 14.81 8.96 -28.14
CA LYS A 696 13.51 8.49 -28.64
C LYS A 696 12.75 7.73 -27.56
N ASP A 697 13.42 6.84 -26.84
CA ASP A 697 12.85 6.00 -25.79
C ASP A 697 12.35 6.85 -24.62
N PHE A 698 13.00 7.98 -24.31
CA PHE A 698 12.49 8.95 -23.33
C PHE A 698 11.05 9.38 -23.67
N PHE A 699 10.79 9.77 -24.92
CA PHE A 699 9.47 10.20 -25.35
C PHE A 699 8.48 9.03 -25.45
N ILE A 700 8.92 7.87 -25.94
CA ILE A 700 8.10 6.65 -26.05
C ILE A 700 7.67 6.12 -24.67
N ASN A 701 8.49 6.30 -23.63
CA ASN A 701 8.20 5.77 -22.29
C ASN A 701 7.60 6.80 -21.33
N ARG A 702 7.90 8.10 -21.50
CA ARG A 702 7.50 9.16 -20.57
C ARG A 702 6.51 10.16 -21.16
N ALA A 703 6.55 10.44 -22.47
CA ALA A 703 5.52 11.29 -23.06
C ALA A 703 4.23 10.51 -23.29
N SER A 704 4.32 9.24 -23.69
CA SER A 704 3.19 8.31 -23.79
C SER A 704 2.38 8.16 -22.50
N SER A 705 3.00 8.25 -21.32
CA SER A 705 2.27 8.25 -20.04
C SER A 705 1.43 9.51 -19.79
N PHE A 706 1.69 10.61 -20.53
CA PHE A 706 0.86 11.82 -20.53
C PHE A 706 -0.11 11.88 -21.73
N LEU A 707 0.17 11.10 -22.77
CA LEU A 707 -0.64 11.00 -23.99
C LEU A 707 -1.66 9.88 -23.78
N GLY A 708 -2.80 10.21 -23.17
CA GLY A 708 -3.97 9.32 -23.19
C GLY A 708 -4.16 8.80 -24.62
N THR A 709 -4.15 7.48 -24.79
CA THR A 709 -4.01 6.80 -26.08
C THR A 709 -4.96 7.36 -27.14
N ARG A 710 -4.43 8.16 -28.08
CA ARG A 710 -4.88 8.28 -29.47
C ARG A 710 -3.85 9.02 -30.35
N SER A 711 -3.50 8.31 -31.43
CA SER A 711 -2.54 8.54 -32.54
C SER A 711 -1.07 8.71 -32.19
#